data_AF-A0A2W0B9D5-F1
#
_entry.id   AF-A0A2W0B9D5-F1
#
_cell.length_a   1.000
_cell.length_b   1.000
_cell.length_c   1.000
_cell.angle_alpha   90.00
_cell.angle_beta   90.00
_cell.angle_gamma   90.00
#
_symmetry.space_group_name_H-M   'P 1'
#
loop_
_entity.id
_entity.type
_entity.pdbx_description
1 polymer ?
#
loop_
_entity_poly.entity_id
_entity_poly.type
_entity_poly.pdbx_seq_one_letter_code
_entity_poly.pdbx_strand_id
1 'polypeptide(L)'
;MTTQPNSLMNSISDVPLLQQDAVQPVSMQKNYASQAPSLPVVIPMSSSCDGEYCKQLRRIADGATMKTSAQIYEPGRTPTTEANFLKNLAFDQMHIWTSPFKLRDGDATWAVPFAIVTGSLIATDRDISKQLSNPGRIDTSKQVSNLGLYSFIGAGAGMYGLGLISHNDHQRETGLLAGEAFINATLVTEALKAVVGRQRPFEGDHFGHIGKGGSSFPSGHAIDSWAIATVLAHEYPTPFMQIASYGLASAVSVARITAQQHYASDVLVGSAFGYFIGRKIYRDHHNPELPGAEYGTFVRERPRGATHSGSAYVPLESWVYRVIDRLAALGFVRSNFDSERPFTRLECARIAAEAAENADLYDASPDMRSMVTSLRQEFARESEVWAGNSDNRSLVLESVYTRAIEIAGPVLRDGYHFGQTLYNDYGRPYGRGFNSITGFSARATSGPLVFYFRGEYQHAPATLDYSSQVKAQITAAEAVANLGTGPGTPQLNNPFPAEDRFRVLDAYVGLNLGNSLLTLGPQSLWWGPGTGGPFMFTNNSEPLNMIRLNSTSPTRVPLLSKFLGPLRYDIFLGQTDGQHYVFTSKGLIGPDLGTQPFVQGQRFSFKPTPNFEFGLTKTGIFGGTGYPLTAGYLFRTTFTSANYTAGDAKKPGDRRSGFDMTYRIPRLRDRLTWYAEEFSEDETSPLLFPRMSAMRSGIYAAKLPWLPRVDLRVEGVYTDVPSYGAGKGYFYFNATYRDGFTKNGNIIGDWIGRDGRGVSAASTIWLSAKNSFQLGYREAVVDHEFLQGGRYQNFSIGASLSLRSNIQASAAVQYEHWAFPILSAFPQNNVSSSIQLIYMPDHLSFPRGRNK
;
A
#
# COMPACT_ATOMS: atom_id res chain seq x y z
N MET A 1 41.82 43.41 -22.28
CA MET A 1 43.18 43.88 -21.93
C MET A 1 43.17 44.26 -20.47
N THR A 2 44.03 43.61 -19.68
CA THR A 2 44.76 44.13 -18.49
C THR A 2 43.98 44.92 -17.44
N THR A 3 44.05 44.71 -16.13
CA THR A 3 44.84 43.87 -15.21
C THR A 3 44.36 44.28 -13.81
N GLN A 4 44.43 43.36 -12.86
CA GLN A 4 44.82 43.53 -11.44
C GLN A 4 45.63 44.82 -11.04
N PRO A 5 45.98 45.05 -9.75
CA PRO A 5 45.40 44.67 -8.44
C PRO A 5 45.61 45.72 -7.29
N ASN A 6 45.22 45.33 -6.06
CA ASN A 6 45.91 45.49 -4.75
C ASN A 6 46.54 46.85 -4.31
N SER A 7 46.10 47.33 -3.13
CA SER A 7 46.82 47.26 -1.83
C SER A 7 46.80 48.52 -0.94
N LEU A 8 46.49 48.26 0.34
CA LEU A 8 47.12 48.74 1.59
C LEU A 8 46.91 50.18 2.14
N MET A 9 46.37 50.18 3.38
CA MET A 9 46.82 50.89 4.61
C MET A 9 46.73 52.42 4.70
N ASN A 10 45.94 52.96 5.64
CA ASN A 10 46.28 53.18 7.08
C ASN A 10 45.49 54.36 7.72
N SER A 11 45.45 54.35 9.07
CA SER A 11 45.26 55.49 10.00
C SER A 11 43.81 55.91 10.32
N ILE A 12 43.21 55.52 11.46
CA ILE A 12 43.32 56.04 12.86
C ILE A 12 42.34 57.19 13.16
N SER A 13 41.66 57.02 14.31
CA SER A 13 40.95 57.96 15.20
C SER A 13 39.67 58.67 14.72
N ASP A 14 38.53 58.35 15.34
CA ASP A 14 37.88 59.25 16.32
C ASP A 14 36.68 58.60 17.02
N VAL A 15 36.60 58.79 18.35
CA VAL A 15 35.47 58.49 19.26
C VAL A 15 35.18 59.78 20.02
N PRO A 16 33.91 60.24 20.13
CA PRO A 16 33.22 60.33 21.46
C PRO A 16 31.68 60.27 21.32
N LEU A 17 30.78 60.22 22.32
CA LEU A 17 30.73 60.04 23.77
C LEU A 17 29.23 59.78 24.09
N LEU A 18 28.99 59.12 25.22
CA LEU A 18 27.69 58.77 25.82
C LEU A 18 26.88 59.99 26.30
N GLN A 19 25.54 59.84 26.35
CA GLN A 19 24.69 60.58 27.28
C GLN A 19 23.64 59.65 27.90
N GLN A 20 23.61 59.63 29.24
CA GLN A 20 22.68 58.91 30.11
C GLN A 20 21.41 59.74 30.32
N ASP A 21 20.29 59.08 30.60
CA ASP A 21 19.22 59.67 31.42
C ASP A 21 18.43 58.61 32.22
N ALA A 22 17.85 59.11 33.32
CA ALA A 22 17.64 58.47 34.61
C ALA A 22 16.43 57.52 34.78
N VAL A 23 16.57 56.65 35.78
CA VAL A 23 15.56 55.71 36.31
C VAL A 23 14.75 56.38 37.43
N GLN A 24 13.41 56.23 37.41
CA GLN A 24 12.49 56.55 38.50
C GLN A 24 11.97 55.25 39.16
N PRO A 25 11.75 55.18 40.49
CA PRO A 25 11.27 53.97 41.16
C PRO A 25 9.75 53.96 41.33
N VAL A 26 9.10 52.82 41.04
CA VAL A 26 7.67 52.59 41.35
C VAL A 26 7.54 51.57 42.48
N SER A 27 6.67 51.92 43.43
CA SER A 27 6.42 51.30 44.74
C SER A 27 5.87 49.88 44.69
N MET A 28 6.27 49.04 45.65
CA MET A 28 5.65 47.74 45.90
C MET A 28 4.27 47.89 46.56
N GLN A 29 3.24 47.32 45.95
CA GLN A 29 2.02 46.87 46.63
C GLN A 29 1.86 45.36 46.46
N LYS A 30 1.70 44.67 47.59
CA LYS A 30 1.39 43.23 47.71
C LYS A 30 -0.01 42.96 47.15
N ASN A 31 -0.18 41.95 46.27
CA ASN A 31 -1.20 40.90 46.36
C ASN A 31 -1.14 39.88 45.19
N TYR A 32 -1.14 38.59 45.57
CA TYR A 32 -1.55 37.35 44.88
C TYR A 32 -0.92 36.87 43.54
N ALA A 33 -0.10 35.83 43.68
CA ALA A 33 0.00 34.57 42.90
C ALA A 33 0.19 34.55 41.36
N SER A 34 1.40 34.12 40.98
CA SER A 34 1.82 33.27 39.84
C SER A 34 1.54 33.74 38.39
N GLN A 35 2.41 34.62 37.88
CA GLN A 35 2.90 34.58 36.50
C GLN A 35 4.41 34.84 36.51
N ALA A 36 5.21 33.94 35.95
CA ALA A 36 6.62 34.19 35.71
C ALA A 36 6.77 35.12 34.48
N PRO A 37 7.62 36.15 34.53
CA PRO A 37 7.80 37.06 33.40
C PRO A 37 8.58 36.37 32.27
N SER A 38 8.05 36.41 31.05
CA SER A 38 8.79 36.05 29.84
C SER A 38 9.85 37.11 29.55
N LEU A 39 11.13 36.76 29.70
CA LEU A 39 12.23 37.59 29.21
C LEU A 39 12.30 37.50 27.68
N PRO A 40 12.40 38.62 26.93
CA PRO A 40 12.58 38.58 25.49
C PRO A 40 14.03 38.18 25.17
N VAL A 41 14.21 37.02 24.54
CA VAL A 41 15.50 36.63 23.97
C VAL A 41 15.60 37.23 22.57
N VAL A 42 16.38 38.30 22.44
CA VAL A 42 16.78 38.86 21.14
C VAL A 42 17.91 37.97 20.59
N ILE A 43 17.65 37.27 19.48
CA ILE A 43 18.68 36.55 18.72
C ILE A 43 19.27 37.52 17.69
N PRO A 44 20.59 37.81 17.70
CA PRO A 44 21.17 38.64 16.66
C PRO A 44 21.31 37.85 15.36
N MET A 45 20.68 38.34 14.29
CA MET A 45 20.99 37.97 12.92
C MET A 45 22.30 38.65 12.50
N SER A 46 23.43 37.93 12.45
CA SER A 46 24.47 38.09 11.41
C SER A 46 25.66 37.17 11.64
N SER A 47 26.14 36.59 10.55
CA SER A 47 27.35 35.78 10.45
C SER A 47 28.64 36.61 10.53
N SER A 48 29.21 36.76 11.74
CA SER A 48 30.66 36.92 11.99
C SER A 48 30.92 37.20 13.47
N CYS A 49 31.34 36.21 14.26
CA CYS A 49 31.87 36.48 15.61
C CYS A 49 32.83 35.37 16.08
N ASP A 50 34.12 35.53 15.79
CA ASP A 50 35.20 34.57 16.16
C ASP A 50 36.07 35.04 17.35
N GLY A 51 35.62 36.06 18.11
CA GLY A 51 36.33 36.61 19.26
C GLY A 51 36.16 35.84 20.58
N GLU A 52 37.14 35.97 21.47
CA GLU A 52 37.15 35.33 22.81
C GLU A 52 35.93 35.72 23.67
N TYR A 53 35.43 36.94 23.48
CA TYR A 53 34.20 37.44 24.11
C TYR A 53 32.93 36.68 23.65
N CYS A 54 32.84 36.30 22.37
CA CYS A 54 31.74 35.49 21.84
C CYS A 54 31.82 34.02 22.32
N LYS A 55 33.03 33.49 22.55
CA LYS A 55 33.23 32.19 23.23
C LYS A 55 32.83 32.24 24.70
N GLN A 56 33.04 33.37 25.37
CA GLN A 56 32.64 33.58 26.75
C GLN A 56 31.11 33.72 26.88
N LEU A 57 30.45 34.43 25.96
CA LEU A 57 28.99 34.50 25.87
C LEU A 57 28.36 33.16 25.49
N ARG A 58 28.99 32.35 24.63
CA ARG A 58 28.58 30.94 24.41
C ARG A 58 28.77 30.10 25.66
N ARG A 59 29.88 30.19 26.39
CA ARG A 59 30.03 29.46 27.67
C ARG A 59 29.03 29.91 28.74
N ILE A 60 28.63 31.17 28.74
CA ILE A 60 27.59 31.68 29.64
C ILE A 60 26.19 31.24 29.17
N ALA A 61 25.93 31.18 27.86
CA ALA A 61 24.69 30.64 27.31
C ALA A 61 24.59 29.12 27.50
N ASP A 62 25.67 28.38 27.23
CA ASP A 62 25.82 26.93 27.44
C ASP A 62 25.77 26.59 28.94
N GLY A 63 26.37 27.44 29.78
CA GLY A 63 26.30 27.38 31.24
C GLY A 63 24.95 27.79 31.83
N ALA A 64 24.19 28.65 31.14
CA ALA A 64 22.81 29.01 31.49
C ALA A 64 21.79 27.98 31.00
N THR A 65 22.10 27.20 29.96
CA THR A 65 21.37 25.96 29.64
C THR A 65 21.70 24.79 30.57
N MET A 66 22.79 24.90 31.36
CA MET A 66 23.19 23.93 32.38
C MET A 66 22.83 24.38 33.81
N LYS A 67 21.68 25.03 34.00
CA LYS A 67 21.01 25.04 35.31
C LYS A 67 19.54 24.68 35.17
N THR A 68 19.26 23.49 35.71
CA THR A 68 17.94 23.05 36.15
C THR A 68 16.85 23.13 35.08
N SER A 69 16.88 22.16 34.16
CA SER A 69 15.68 21.33 34.07
C SER A 69 15.49 20.69 35.45
N ALA A 70 14.90 21.44 36.38
CA ALA A 70 14.12 20.81 37.41
C ALA A 70 13.15 19.94 36.62
N GLN A 71 13.43 18.64 36.53
CA GLN A 71 12.45 17.67 36.12
C GLN A 71 11.24 18.01 36.98
N ILE A 72 10.21 18.56 36.35
CA ILE A 72 8.92 18.74 37.01
C ILE A 72 8.49 17.31 37.26
N TYR A 73 8.79 16.81 38.46
CA TYR A 73 8.31 15.54 38.96
C TYR A 73 6.80 15.69 39.00
N GLU A 74 6.11 15.13 37.99
CA GLU A 74 4.65 15.07 38.03
C GLU A 74 4.27 14.34 39.33
N PRO A 75 3.56 14.99 40.26
CA PRO A 75 3.19 14.36 41.51
C PRO A 75 2.24 13.19 41.21
N GLY A 76 2.69 11.95 41.44
CA GLY A 76 1.88 10.74 41.23
C GLY A 76 2.61 9.50 40.74
N ARG A 77 3.88 9.59 40.31
CA ARG A 77 4.69 8.43 39.91
C ARG A 77 5.33 7.79 41.13
N THR A 78 4.92 6.58 41.48
CA THR A 78 5.57 5.76 42.51
C THR A 78 6.21 4.56 41.83
N PRO A 79 7.55 4.41 41.87
CA PRO A 79 8.22 3.24 41.32
C PRO A 79 7.61 1.94 41.85
N THR A 80 7.48 0.93 41.00
CA THR A 80 6.96 -0.37 41.45
C THR A 80 7.99 -1.06 42.33
N THR A 81 7.59 -1.30 43.57
CA THR A 81 8.34 -2.06 44.57
C THR A 81 7.44 -3.14 45.15
N GLU A 82 8.00 -4.15 45.80
CA GLU A 82 7.24 -5.26 46.40
C GLU A 82 6.19 -4.74 47.41
N ALA A 83 6.51 -3.67 48.13
CA ALA A 83 5.61 -3.06 49.11
C ALA A 83 4.40 -2.34 48.47
N ASN A 84 4.58 -1.77 47.27
CA ASN A 84 3.55 -0.98 46.58
C ASN A 84 2.89 -1.72 45.41
N PHE A 85 3.35 -2.92 45.05
CA PHE A 85 2.89 -3.67 43.89
C PHE A 85 1.36 -3.83 43.81
N LEU A 86 0.73 -4.28 44.90
CA LEU A 86 -0.73 -4.45 44.93
C LEU A 86 -1.50 -3.11 44.83
N LYS A 87 -0.91 -2.05 45.39
CA LYS A 87 -1.48 -0.71 45.33
C LYS A 87 -1.41 -0.16 43.90
N ASN A 88 -0.25 -0.26 43.26
CA ASN A 88 -0.05 0.17 41.87
C ASN A 88 -1.00 -0.59 40.92
N LEU A 89 -1.10 -1.92 41.06
CA LEU A 89 -2.04 -2.75 40.29
C LEU A 89 -3.49 -2.24 40.37
N ALA A 90 -3.97 -1.88 41.57
CA ALA A 90 -5.32 -1.36 41.75
C ALA A 90 -5.53 0.02 41.09
N PHE A 91 -4.56 0.93 41.22
CA PHE A 91 -4.62 2.23 40.57
C PHE A 91 -4.52 2.10 39.05
N ASP A 92 -3.66 1.22 38.55
CA ASP A 92 -3.51 0.97 37.14
C ASP A 92 -4.79 0.46 36.50
N GLN A 93 -5.47 -0.52 37.12
CA GLN A 93 -6.77 -0.96 36.63
C GLN A 93 -7.77 0.20 36.53
N MET A 94 -7.90 1.02 37.58
CA MET A 94 -8.77 2.20 37.53
C MET A 94 -8.41 3.14 36.37
N HIS A 95 -7.12 3.38 36.14
CA HIS A 95 -6.66 4.23 35.05
C HIS A 95 -6.89 3.61 33.67
N ILE A 96 -6.67 2.31 33.51
CA ILE A 96 -6.90 1.57 32.27
C ILE A 96 -8.38 1.65 31.88
N TRP A 97 -9.30 1.32 32.79
CA TRP A 97 -10.75 1.32 32.53
C TRP A 97 -11.33 2.73 32.33
N THR A 98 -10.73 3.77 32.91
CA THR A 98 -11.16 5.16 32.70
C THR A 98 -10.50 5.83 31.49
N SER A 99 -9.49 5.21 30.87
CA SER A 99 -8.73 5.81 29.77
C SER A 99 -9.54 6.09 28.50
N PRO A 100 -10.50 5.25 28.06
CA PRO A 100 -11.28 5.53 26.84
C PRO A 100 -12.12 6.81 26.94
N PHE A 101 -12.54 7.18 28.16
CA PHE A 101 -13.31 8.40 28.42
C PHE A 101 -12.46 9.67 28.48
N LYS A 102 -11.14 9.54 28.33
CA LYS A 102 -10.17 10.65 28.38
C LYS A 102 -9.47 10.90 27.04
N LEU A 103 -9.96 10.29 25.95
CA LEU A 103 -9.44 10.51 24.60
C LEU A 103 -9.66 11.96 24.17
N ARG A 104 -8.64 12.57 23.57
CA ARG A 104 -8.66 13.94 23.02
C ARG A 104 -8.79 13.89 21.50
N ASP A 105 -9.16 15.00 20.87
CA ASP A 105 -9.27 15.08 19.40
C ASP A 105 -7.98 14.64 18.68
N GLY A 106 -6.81 14.90 19.28
CA GLY A 106 -5.52 14.47 18.74
C GLY A 106 -5.33 12.94 18.72
N ASP A 107 -6.03 12.19 19.57
CA ASP A 107 -5.97 10.73 19.63
C ASP A 107 -6.70 10.06 18.46
N ALA A 108 -7.58 10.80 17.76
CA ALA A 108 -8.24 10.30 16.56
C ALA A 108 -7.23 9.89 15.46
N THR A 109 -6.03 10.47 15.45
CA THR A 109 -4.94 10.14 14.52
C THR A 109 -4.49 8.68 14.58
N TRP A 110 -4.68 8.00 15.70
CA TRP A 110 -4.39 6.56 15.84
C TRP A 110 -5.66 5.75 16.09
N ALA A 111 -6.63 6.29 16.83
CA ALA A 111 -7.84 5.55 17.22
C ALA A 111 -8.76 5.25 16.03
N VAL A 112 -8.95 6.20 15.11
CA VAL A 112 -9.82 6.00 13.93
C VAL A 112 -9.21 4.98 12.94
N PRO A 113 -7.93 5.10 12.52
CA PRO A 113 -7.30 4.07 11.68
C PRO A 113 -7.33 2.70 12.32
N PHE A 114 -7.05 2.63 13.62
CA PHE A 114 -7.10 1.38 14.37
C PHE A 114 -8.51 0.77 14.32
N ALA A 115 -9.56 1.55 14.58
CA ALA A 115 -10.94 1.09 14.49
C ALA A 115 -11.31 0.61 13.07
N ILE A 116 -10.87 1.31 12.03
CA ILE A 116 -11.10 0.91 10.62
C ILE A 116 -10.41 -0.43 10.33
N VAL A 117 -9.14 -0.59 10.72
CA VAL A 117 -8.40 -1.85 10.52
C VAL A 117 -9.06 -2.99 11.29
N THR A 118 -9.43 -2.77 12.55
CA THR A 118 -10.15 -3.76 13.36
C THR A 118 -11.48 -4.15 12.71
N GLY A 119 -12.29 -3.19 12.26
CA GLY A 119 -13.55 -3.47 11.56
C GLY A 119 -13.35 -4.25 10.26
N SER A 120 -12.30 -3.94 9.51
CA SER A 120 -11.94 -4.65 8.28
C SER A 120 -11.51 -6.10 8.55
N LEU A 121 -10.74 -6.32 9.64
CA LEU A 121 -10.37 -7.67 10.06
C LEU A 121 -11.59 -8.45 10.54
N ILE A 122 -12.49 -7.84 11.33
CA ILE A 122 -13.74 -8.50 11.74
C ILE A 122 -14.52 -8.99 10.52
N ALA A 123 -14.60 -8.18 9.46
CA ALA A 123 -15.30 -8.56 8.22
C ALA A 123 -14.62 -9.70 7.44
N THR A 124 -13.30 -9.90 7.60
CA THR A 124 -12.49 -10.86 6.82
C THR A 124 -11.94 -12.03 7.66
N ASP A 125 -12.23 -12.04 8.96
CA ASP A 125 -11.67 -12.94 9.96
C ASP A 125 -11.87 -14.43 9.63
N ARG A 126 -13.04 -14.78 9.11
CA ARG A 126 -13.38 -16.15 8.71
C ARG A 126 -12.48 -16.64 7.58
N ASP A 127 -12.27 -15.82 6.56
CA ASP A 127 -11.49 -16.17 5.39
C ASP A 127 -10.01 -16.25 5.75
N ILE A 128 -9.51 -15.28 6.53
CA ILE A 128 -8.15 -15.29 7.07
C ILE A 128 -7.90 -16.58 7.88
N SER A 129 -8.81 -16.93 8.79
CA SER A 129 -8.65 -18.13 9.62
C SER A 129 -8.64 -19.41 8.79
N LYS A 130 -9.51 -19.53 7.77
CA LYS A 130 -9.55 -20.69 6.86
C LYS A 130 -8.28 -20.80 6.02
N GLN A 131 -7.79 -19.69 5.48
CA GLN A 131 -6.64 -19.68 4.56
C GLN A 131 -5.30 -19.89 5.27
N LEU A 132 -5.14 -19.34 6.49
CA LEU A 132 -3.87 -19.42 7.24
C LEU A 132 -3.75 -20.70 8.08
N SER A 133 -4.84 -21.38 8.39
CA SER A 133 -4.82 -22.55 9.25
C SER A 133 -4.57 -23.82 8.44
N ASN A 134 -3.56 -24.60 8.85
CA ASN A 134 -3.30 -25.92 8.30
C ASN A 134 -3.64 -26.98 9.36
N PRO A 135 -4.60 -27.89 9.10
CA PRO A 135 -5.02 -28.91 10.06
C PRO A 135 -3.85 -29.71 10.66
N GLY A 136 -2.82 -30.02 9.87
CA GLY A 136 -1.65 -30.78 10.32
C GLY A 136 -0.63 -29.98 11.16
N ARG A 137 -0.81 -28.66 11.33
CA ARG A 137 0.09 -27.78 12.09
C ARG A 137 -0.61 -26.97 13.17
N ILE A 138 -1.90 -27.22 13.42
CA ILE A 138 -2.67 -26.55 14.47
C ILE A 138 -1.99 -26.75 15.83
N ASP A 139 -1.64 -28.00 16.18
CA ASP A 139 -1.05 -28.30 17.49
C ASP A 139 0.36 -27.75 17.65
N THR A 140 1.17 -27.77 16.58
CA THR A 140 2.47 -27.10 16.57
C THR A 140 2.31 -25.59 16.82
N SER A 141 1.33 -24.95 16.17
CA SER A 141 1.05 -23.52 16.37
C SER A 141 0.60 -23.21 17.80
N LYS A 142 -0.22 -24.08 18.41
CA LYS A 142 -0.59 -23.98 19.84
C LYS A 142 0.64 -24.09 20.74
N GLN A 143 1.53 -25.05 20.48
CA GLN A 143 2.75 -25.23 21.26
C GLN A 143 3.70 -24.05 21.12
N VAL A 144 3.95 -23.56 19.89
CA VAL A 144 4.81 -22.40 19.63
C VAL A 144 4.29 -21.16 20.36
N SER A 145 2.99 -20.89 20.28
CA SER A 145 2.40 -19.72 20.96
C SER A 145 2.38 -19.88 22.49
N ASN A 146 2.17 -21.08 23.04
CA ASN A 146 2.30 -21.33 24.47
C ASN A 146 3.75 -21.14 24.94
N LEU A 147 4.70 -21.75 24.23
CA LEU A 147 6.13 -21.65 24.55
C LEU A 147 6.61 -20.20 24.54
N GLY A 148 6.20 -19.41 23.54
CA GLY A 148 6.56 -18.00 23.46
C GLY A 148 6.01 -17.17 24.63
N LEU A 149 4.73 -17.34 25.00
CA LEU A 149 4.19 -16.65 26.20
C LEU A 149 4.91 -17.10 27.48
N TYR A 150 5.12 -18.40 27.67
CA TYR A 150 5.83 -18.90 28.84
C TYR A 150 7.29 -18.46 28.88
N SER A 151 7.91 -18.23 27.72
CA SER A 151 9.25 -17.64 27.64
C SER A 151 9.24 -16.18 28.10
N PHE A 152 8.21 -15.39 27.77
CA PHE A 152 8.07 -14.03 28.30
C PHE A 152 7.86 -14.02 29.83
N ILE A 153 6.95 -14.84 30.33
CA ILE A 153 6.70 -14.96 31.78
C ILE A 153 7.96 -15.44 32.50
N GLY A 154 8.62 -16.47 31.95
CA GLY A 154 9.85 -17.02 32.48
C GLY A 154 11.01 -16.02 32.45
N ALA A 155 11.11 -15.19 31.41
CA ALA A 155 12.10 -14.11 31.33
C ALA A 155 11.84 -13.05 32.41
N GLY A 156 10.59 -12.59 32.59
CA GLY A 156 10.21 -11.64 33.63
C GLY A 156 10.52 -12.17 35.04
N ALA A 157 10.05 -13.37 35.36
CA ALA A 157 10.31 -14.02 36.65
C ALA A 157 11.80 -14.31 36.87
N GLY A 158 12.51 -14.73 35.81
CA GLY A 158 13.94 -15.00 35.83
C GLY A 158 14.76 -13.74 36.11
N MET A 159 14.44 -12.61 35.47
CA MET A 159 15.11 -11.33 35.76
C MET A 159 14.81 -10.83 37.17
N TYR A 160 13.59 -10.99 37.67
CA TYR A 160 13.29 -10.68 39.07
C TYR A 160 14.15 -11.51 40.03
N GLY A 161 14.17 -12.84 39.84
CA GLY A 161 14.94 -13.76 40.69
C GLY A 161 16.45 -13.54 40.60
N LEU A 162 16.99 -13.37 39.38
CA LEU A 162 18.40 -13.07 39.16
C LEU A 162 18.78 -11.70 39.70
N GLY A 163 17.91 -10.69 39.57
CA GLY A 163 18.11 -9.37 40.15
C GLY A 163 18.21 -9.40 41.68
N LEU A 164 17.38 -10.22 42.34
CA LEU A 164 17.47 -10.46 43.79
C LEU A 164 18.78 -11.15 44.19
N ILE A 165 19.23 -12.17 43.43
CA ILE A 165 20.44 -12.93 43.73
C ILE A 165 21.72 -12.13 43.44
N SER A 166 21.73 -11.37 42.35
CA SER A 166 22.89 -10.61 41.88
C SER A 166 22.94 -9.18 42.41
N HIS A 167 21.96 -8.77 43.23
CA HIS A 167 21.78 -7.39 43.69
C HIS A 167 21.77 -6.37 42.54
N ASN A 168 21.13 -6.73 41.42
CA ASN A 168 20.98 -5.89 40.25
C ASN A 168 19.57 -5.28 40.23
N ASP A 169 19.47 -4.03 40.68
CA ASP A 169 18.20 -3.32 40.81
C ASP A 169 17.47 -3.15 39.47
N HIS A 170 18.20 -2.99 38.36
CA HIS A 170 17.60 -2.89 37.03
C HIS A 170 16.91 -4.21 36.64
N GLN A 171 17.58 -5.36 36.81
CA GLN A 171 16.97 -6.66 36.51
C GLN A 171 15.75 -6.96 37.40
N ARG A 172 15.86 -6.60 38.69
CA ARG A 172 14.77 -6.76 39.65
C ARG A 172 13.56 -5.92 39.25
N GLU A 173 13.76 -4.65 38.90
CA GLU A 173 12.71 -3.76 38.42
C GLU A 173 12.07 -4.28 37.13
N THR A 174 12.88 -4.69 36.14
CA THR A 174 12.34 -5.22 34.87
C THR A 174 11.37 -6.37 35.15
N GLY A 175 11.72 -7.27 36.09
CA GLY A 175 10.88 -8.38 36.47
C GLY A 175 9.58 -7.96 37.18
N LEU A 176 9.64 -6.96 38.06
CA LEU A 176 8.46 -6.40 38.74
C LEU A 176 7.51 -5.72 37.75
N LEU A 177 8.02 -4.85 36.89
CA LEU A 177 7.23 -4.15 35.86
C LEU A 177 6.63 -5.13 34.85
N ALA A 178 7.37 -6.16 34.45
CA ALA A 178 6.86 -7.22 33.56
C ALA A 178 5.73 -8.00 34.22
N GLY A 179 5.87 -8.34 35.51
CA GLY A 179 4.83 -9.01 36.29
C GLY A 179 3.57 -8.15 36.47
N GLU A 180 3.74 -6.87 36.78
CA GLU A 180 2.63 -5.92 36.88
C GLU A 180 1.89 -5.74 35.55
N ALA A 181 2.64 -5.63 34.45
CA ALA A 181 2.08 -5.54 33.10
C ALA A 181 1.32 -6.80 32.69
N PHE A 182 1.87 -7.97 33.00
CA PHE A 182 1.19 -9.24 32.78
C PHE A 182 -0.13 -9.34 33.55
N ILE A 183 -0.13 -9.07 34.85
CA ILE A 183 -1.35 -9.19 35.68
C ILE A 183 -2.42 -8.17 35.23
N ASN A 184 -2.02 -6.92 34.97
CA ASN A 184 -2.94 -5.91 34.46
C ASN A 184 -3.57 -6.32 33.11
N ALA A 185 -2.76 -6.86 32.19
CA ALA A 185 -3.22 -7.35 30.89
C ALA A 185 -4.16 -8.55 31.03
N THR A 186 -3.84 -9.52 31.87
CA THR A 186 -4.67 -10.69 32.12
C THR A 186 -6.04 -10.30 32.70
N LEU A 187 -6.09 -9.38 33.67
CA LEU A 187 -7.36 -8.89 34.24
C LEU A 187 -8.25 -8.22 33.18
N VAL A 188 -7.67 -7.38 32.32
CA VAL A 188 -8.39 -6.75 31.20
C VAL A 188 -8.93 -7.80 30.23
N THR A 189 -8.12 -8.82 29.94
CA THR A 189 -8.49 -9.92 29.04
C THR A 189 -9.71 -10.67 29.53
N GLU A 190 -9.68 -11.13 30.79
CA GLU A 190 -10.75 -11.96 31.34
C GLU A 190 -12.05 -11.17 31.49
N ALA A 191 -11.97 -9.89 31.86
CA ALA A 191 -13.12 -9.00 31.88
C ALA A 191 -13.73 -8.81 30.47
N LEU A 192 -12.91 -8.54 29.45
CA LEU A 192 -13.40 -8.34 28.09
C LEU A 192 -13.96 -9.63 27.48
N LYS A 193 -13.36 -10.80 27.75
CA LYS A 193 -13.91 -12.09 27.32
C LYS A 193 -15.30 -12.33 27.89
N ALA A 194 -15.48 -12.07 29.19
CA ALA A 194 -16.76 -12.22 29.86
C ALA A 194 -17.84 -11.28 29.28
N VAL A 195 -17.47 -10.06 28.89
CA VAL A 195 -18.39 -9.08 28.30
C VAL A 195 -18.72 -9.39 26.83
N VAL A 196 -17.72 -9.69 26.01
CA VAL A 196 -17.91 -9.84 24.56
C VAL A 196 -18.43 -11.24 24.20
N GLY A 197 -18.00 -12.29 24.88
CA GLY A 197 -18.55 -13.63 24.69
C GLY A 197 -18.39 -14.18 23.26
N ARG A 198 -17.32 -13.81 22.54
CA ARG A 198 -17.08 -14.17 21.13
C ARG A 198 -16.63 -15.62 20.98
N GLN A 199 -17.31 -16.39 20.14
CA GLN A 199 -16.91 -17.76 19.78
C GLN A 199 -15.53 -17.81 19.11
N ARG A 200 -14.80 -18.90 19.31
CA ARG A 200 -13.49 -19.13 18.66
C ARG A 200 -13.64 -19.62 17.22
N PRO A 201 -12.59 -19.51 16.39
CA PRO A 201 -12.63 -20.01 15.01
C PRO A 201 -12.98 -21.49 14.85
N PHE A 202 -12.65 -22.33 15.84
CA PHE A 202 -13.00 -23.77 15.81
C PHE A 202 -14.40 -24.09 16.36
N GLU A 203 -15.14 -23.11 16.86
CA GLU A 203 -16.47 -23.28 17.46
C GLU A 203 -17.59 -22.90 16.48
N GLY A 204 -18.78 -23.49 16.68
CA GLY A 204 -19.99 -23.12 15.95
C GLY A 204 -19.87 -23.28 14.44
N ASP A 205 -20.31 -22.25 13.70
CA ASP A 205 -20.28 -22.16 12.24
C ASP A 205 -19.04 -21.42 11.70
N HIS A 206 -18.04 -21.18 12.56
CA HIS A 206 -16.81 -20.45 12.28
C HIS A 206 -17.00 -18.95 11.99
N PHE A 207 -18.18 -18.37 12.21
CA PHE A 207 -18.41 -16.92 12.05
C PHE A 207 -18.05 -16.08 13.28
N GLY A 208 -17.77 -16.72 14.42
CA GLY A 208 -17.26 -16.02 15.60
C GLY A 208 -18.32 -15.11 16.22
N HIS A 209 -19.54 -15.62 16.38
CA HIS A 209 -20.67 -14.86 16.92
C HIS A 209 -20.36 -14.27 18.31
N ILE A 210 -20.75 -13.02 18.51
CA ILE A 210 -20.61 -12.27 19.76
C ILE A 210 -21.81 -12.59 20.68
N GLY A 211 -21.60 -12.58 22.00
CA GLY A 211 -22.65 -12.82 22.99
C GLY A 211 -23.12 -14.27 23.08
N LYS A 212 -22.32 -15.23 22.60
CA LYS A 212 -22.61 -16.67 22.64
C LYS A 212 -21.80 -17.43 23.69
N GLY A 213 -21.21 -16.71 24.65
CA GLY A 213 -20.44 -17.29 25.75
C GLY A 213 -19.05 -17.80 25.37
N GLY A 214 -18.52 -17.42 24.21
CA GLY A 214 -17.17 -17.79 23.78
C GLY A 214 -16.07 -16.92 24.42
N SER A 215 -14.82 -17.37 24.34
CA SER A 215 -13.65 -16.73 24.99
C SER A 215 -12.58 -16.23 24.01
N SER A 216 -12.99 -15.87 22.78
CA SER A 216 -12.05 -15.53 21.71
C SER A 216 -11.56 -14.08 21.78
N PHE A 217 -12.42 -13.11 22.09
CA PHE A 217 -12.04 -11.69 22.06
C PHE A 217 -11.77 -11.13 23.46
N PRO A 218 -10.64 -10.42 23.68
CA PRO A 218 -9.43 -10.38 22.85
C PRO A 218 -8.54 -11.61 23.11
N SER A 219 -7.48 -11.75 22.32
CA SER A 219 -6.50 -12.82 22.54
C SER A 219 -5.63 -12.58 23.78
N GLY A 220 -5.74 -13.47 24.77
CA GLY A 220 -4.92 -13.45 26.00
C GLY A 220 -3.41 -13.61 25.73
N HIS A 221 -3.03 -14.58 24.89
CA HIS A 221 -1.62 -14.74 24.50
C HIS A 221 -1.05 -13.50 23.82
N ALA A 222 -1.85 -12.77 23.04
CA ALA A 222 -1.39 -11.55 22.38
C ALA A 222 -1.21 -10.41 23.40
N ILE A 223 -2.25 -10.07 24.17
CA ILE A 223 -2.20 -8.96 25.13
C ILE A 223 -1.13 -9.15 26.20
N ASP A 224 -0.99 -10.35 26.76
CA ASP A 224 0.04 -10.64 27.78
C ASP A 224 1.46 -10.57 27.19
N SER A 225 1.69 -11.18 26.02
CA SER A 225 3.02 -11.16 25.38
C SER A 225 3.42 -9.75 24.98
N TRP A 226 2.51 -8.97 24.43
CA TRP A 226 2.78 -7.58 24.05
C TRP A 226 2.98 -6.67 25.25
N ALA A 227 2.29 -6.90 26.37
CA ALA A 227 2.51 -6.17 27.62
C ALA A 227 3.93 -6.37 28.16
N ILE A 228 4.36 -7.63 28.30
CA ILE A 228 5.71 -7.97 28.78
C ILE A 228 6.78 -7.51 27.78
N ALA A 229 6.60 -7.78 26.49
CA ALA A 229 7.53 -7.38 25.45
C ALA A 229 7.74 -5.85 25.41
N THR A 230 6.69 -5.08 25.67
CA THR A 230 6.78 -3.62 25.74
C THR A 230 7.64 -3.19 26.92
N VAL A 231 7.45 -3.76 28.11
CA VAL A 231 8.31 -3.46 29.27
C VAL A 231 9.78 -3.79 28.96
N LEU A 232 10.06 -4.99 28.44
CA LEU A 232 11.42 -5.42 28.06
C LEU A 232 12.08 -4.46 27.06
N ALA A 233 11.33 -4.05 26.04
CA ALA A 233 11.81 -3.15 25.00
C ALA A 233 12.10 -1.73 25.51
N HIS A 234 11.49 -1.32 26.63
CA HIS A 234 11.69 -0.01 27.25
C HIS A 234 12.80 -0.03 28.32
N GLU A 235 12.86 -1.07 29.15
CA GLU A 235 13.94 -1.28 30.12
C GLU A 235 15.30 -1.46 29.41
N TYR A 236 15.30 -2.12 28.25
CA TYR A 236 16.51 -2.34 27.45
C TYR A 236 16.37 -1.76 26.03
N PRO A 237 16.51 -0.43 25.84
CA PRO A 237 16.15 0.27 24.60
C PRO A 237 17.18 0.16 23.47
N THR A 238 17.68 -1.05 23.21
CA THR A 238 18.57 -1.34 22.08
C THR A 238 17.75 -1.82 20.88
N PRO A 239 18.15 -1.53 19.62
CA PRO A 239 17.44 -2.02 18.44
C PRO A 239 17.28 -3.54 18.42
N PHE A 240 18.30 -4.27 18.88
CA PHE A 240 18.25 -5.73 18.99
C PHE A 240 17.14 -6.18 19.95
N MET A 241 17.08 -5.63 21.17
CA MET A 241 16.07 -6.05 22.15
C MET A 241 14.66 -5.68 21.72
N GLN A 242 14.48 -4.53 21.08
CA GLN A 242 13.19 -4.12 20.52
C GLN A 242 12.73 -5.08 19.41
N ILE A 243 13.62 -5.41 18.47
CA ILE A 243 13.33 -6.38 17.40
C ILE A 243 13.04 -7.76 17.98
N ALA A 244 13.82 -8.21 18.96
CA ALA A 244 13.64 -9.51 19.60
C ALA A 244 12.30 -9.57 20.37
N SER A 245 12.01 -8.57 21.19
CA SER A 245 10.81 -8.54 22.04
C SER A 245 9.53 -8.44 21.19
N TYR A 246 9.45 -7.46 20.29
CA TYR A 246 8.27 -7.30 19.43
C TYR A 246 8.18 -8.39 18.35
N GLY A 247 9.31 -8.92 17.87
CA GLY A 247 9.36 -10.05 16.95
C GLY A 247 8.81 -11.33 17.57
N LEU A 248 9.21 -11.65 18.81
CA LEU A 248 8.69 -12.81 19.54
C LEU A 248 7.19 -12.63 19.88
N ALA A 249 6.78 -11.44 20.33
CA ALA A 249 5.36 -11.15 20.59
C ALA A 249 4.51 -11.29 19.31
N SER A 250 5.04 -10.87 18.16
CA SER A 250 4.41 -11.05 16.85
C SER A 250 4.33 -12.54 16.46
N ALA A 251 5.39 -13.33 16.71
CA ALA A 251 5.37 -14.77 16.44
C ALA A 251 4.31 -15.50 17.27
N VAL A 252 4.17 -15.16 18.56
CA VAL A 252 3.09 -15.68 19.42
C VAL A 252 1.71 -15.33 18.86
N SER A 253 1.56 -14.07 18.44
CA SER A 253 0.31 -13.51 17.89
C SER A 253 -0.11 -14.24 16.62
N VAL A 254 0.80 -14.39 15.64
CA VAL A 254 0.54 -15.12 14.39
C VAL A 254 0.23 -16.59 14.66
N ALA A 255 0.98 -17.23 15.56
CA ALA A 255 0.77 -18.63 15.92
C ALA A 255 -0.62 -18.89 16.56
N ARG A 256 -1.25 -17.88 17.18
CA ARG A 256 -2.64 -17.99 17.68
C ARG A 256 -3.67 -18.02 16.57
N ILE A 257 -3.43 -17.27 15.49
CA ILE A 257 -4.29 -17.26 14.30
C ILE A 257 -4.19 -18.62 13.59
N THR A 258 -2.98 -19.10 13.32
CA THR A 258 -2.76 -20.37 12.62
C THR A 258 -3.15 -21.60 13.45
N ALA A 259 -3.25 -21.45 14.77
CA ALA A 259 -3.77 -22.46 15.69
C ALA A 259 -5.31 -22.49 15.79
N GLN A 260 -6.02 -21.66 15.02
CA GLN A 260 -7.47 -21.44 15.09
C GLN A 260 -7.98 -21.01 16.48
N GLN A 261 -7.11 -20.51 17.35
CA GLN A 261 -7.51 -20.13 18.71
C GLN A 261 -8.19 -18.76 18.76
N HIS A 262 -7.81 -17.89 17.84
CA HIS A 262 -8.28 -16.51 17.76
C HIS A 262 -8.37 -16.07 16.31
N TYR A 263 -9.32 -15.19 16.04
CA TYR A 263 -9.38 -14.47 14.77
C TYR A 263 -8.30 -13.38 14.71
N ALA A 264 -8.01 -12.87 13.49
CA ALA A 264 -6.97 -11.86 13.29
C ALA A 264 -7.30 -10.56 14.01
N SER A 265 -8.58 -10.16 14.06
CA SER A 265 -9.02 -8.99 14.82
C SER A 265 -8.83 -9.15 16.34
N ASP A 266 -9.09 -10.33 16.91
CA ASP A 266 -8.89 -10.60 18.35
C ASP A 266 -7.42 -10.42 18.75
N VAL A 267 -6.52 -10.86 17.86
CA VAL A 267 -5.08 -10.78 18.03
C VAL A 267 -4.60 -9.34 17.87
N LEU A 268 -5.03 -8.62 16.82
CA LEU A 268 -4.66 -7.21 16.62
C LEU A 268 -5.07 -6.35 17.83
N VAL A 269 -6.31 -6.52 18.29
CA VAL A 269 -6.83 -5.76 19.42
C VAL A 269 -6.11 -6.15 20.72
N GLY A 270 -5.89 -7.45 20.95
CA GLY A 270 -5.10 -7.92 22.09
C GLY A 270 -3.69 -7.32 22.10
N SER A 271 -2.98 -7.38 20.98
CA SER A 271 -1.64 -6.79 20.82
C SER A 271 -1.61 -5.30 21.13
N ALA A 272 -2.59 -4.54 20.66
CA ALA A 272 -2.68 -3.11 20.92
C ALA A 272 -2.92 -2.81 22.41
N PHE A 273 -3.87 -3.49 23.05
CA PHE A 273 -4.08 -3.37 24.49
C PHE A 273 -2.80 -3.69 25.27
N GLY A 274 -2.11 -4.77 24.92
CA GLY A 274 -0.87 -5.19 25.58
C GLY A 274 0.20 -4.12 25.47
N TYR A 275 0.41 -3.59 24.26
CA TYR A 275 1.34 -2.50 24.01
C TYR A 275 1.04 -1.26 24.86
N PHE A 276 -0.23 -0.82 24.91
CA PHE A 276 -0.61 0.37 25.68
C PHE A 276 -0.52 0.16 27.20
N ILE A 277 -0.91 -1.02 27.69
CA ILE A 277 -0.82 -1.39 29.12
C ILE A 277 0.65 -1.42 29.56
N GLY A 278 1.50 -2.18 28.85
CA GLY A 278 2.93 -2.27 29.18
C GLY A 278 3.62 -0.92 29.13
N ARG A 279 3.29 -0.09 28.12
CA ARG A 279 3.82 1.28 28.01
C ARG A 279 3.36 2.19 29.16
N LYS A 280 2.09 2.09 29.57
CA LYS A 280 1.56 2.88 30.68
C LYS A 280 2.27 2.50 31.99
N ILE A 281 2.41 1.21 32.26
CA ILE A 281 3.04 0.71 33.48
C ILE A 281 4.50 1.13 33.55
N TYR A 282 5.25 0.92 32.47
CA TYR A 282 6.62 1.41 32.38
C TYR A 282 6.70 2.92 32.62
N ARG A 283 5.83 3.72 31.98
CA ARG A 283 5.81 5.18 32.18
C ARG A 283 5.56 5.59 33.63
N ASP A 284 4.54 5.00 34.25
CA ASP A 284 4.03 5.45 35.54
C ASP A 284 4.92 4.95 36.70
N HIS A 285 5.64 3.85 36.49
CA HIS A 285 6.29 3.10 37.56
C HIS A 285 7.77 2.75 37.34
N HIS A 286 8.39 3.08 36.21
CA HIS A 286 9.84 2.95 36.04
C HIS A 286 10.59 3.94 36.94
N ASN A 287 11.65 3.47 37.59
CA ASN A 287 12.56 4.25 38.40
C ASN A 287 13.52 5.02 37.49
N PRO A 288 13.43 6.36 37.43
CA PRO A 288 14.27 7.17 36.54
C PRO A 288 15.76 7.15 36.89
N GLU A 289 16.14 6.63 38.06
CA GLU A 289 17.55 6.44 38.45
C GLU A 289 18.19 5.20 37.81
N LEU A 290 17.39 4.29 37.27
CA LEU A 290 17.87 3.07 36.61
C LEU A 290 17.97 3.24 35.09
N PRO A 291 18.83 2.49 34.39
CA PRO A 291 18.93 2.55 32.94
C PRO A 291 17.59 2.19 32.28
N GLY A 292 17.23 2.90 31.21
CA GLY A 292 15.98 2.64 30.52
C GLY A 292 15.68 3.71 29.48
N ALA A 293 14.61 3.53 28.73
CA ALA A 293 14.10 4.58 27.86
C ALA A 293 13.45 5.68 28.71
N GLU A 294 14.04 6.88 28.75
CA GLU A 294 13.38 8.03 29.36
C GLU A 294 11.99 8.25 28.75
N TYR A 295 10.96 8.41 29.58
CA TYR A 295 9.61 8.62 29.09
C TYR A 295 9.52 9.87 28.21
N GLY A 296 9.19 9.68 26.93
CA GLY A 296 9.18 10.74 25.92
C GLY A 296 10.35 10.68 24.93
N THR A 297 11.41 9.92 25.20
CA THR A 297 12.56 9.75 24.27
C THR A 297 12.27 8.84 23.06
N PHE A 298 11.09 8.20 23.01
CA PHE A 298 10.53 7.69 21.76
C PHE A 298 10.08 8.80 20.80
N VAL A 299 10.03 10.05 21.27
CA VAL A 299 10.16 11.21 20.40
C VAL A 299 11.64 11.59 20.38
N ARG A 300 12.48 10.72 19.80
CA ARG A 300 13.63 11.20 19.01
C ARG A 300 13.08 12.34 18.18
N GLU A 301 13.72 13.53 18.14
CA GLU A 301 13.34 14.60 17.20
C GLU A 301 12.92 13.92 15.92
N ARG A 302 11.61 13.90 15.63
CA ARG A 302 11.08 12.93 14.66
C ARG A 302 11.83 13.25 13.38
N PRO A 303 12.65 12.33 12.84
CA PRO A 303 13.42 12.67 11.67
C PRO A 303 12.42 13.11 10.61
N ARG A 304 12.49 14.39 10.24
CA ARG A 304 11.56 15.03 9.31
C ARG A 304 12.00 14.71 7.90
N GLY A 305 11.09 14.85 6.95
CA GLY A 305 11.37 14.58 5.54
C GLY A 305 10.80 13.24 5.06
N ALA A 306 10.86 13.07 3.75
CA ALA A 306 10.23 11.96 3.04
C ALA A 306 10.77 10.59 3.46
N THR A 307 12.07 10.46 3.72
CA THR A 307 12.75 9.18 4.02
C THR A 307 12.34 8.54 5.33
N HIS A 308 11.64 9.26 6.21
CA HIS A 308 11.16 8.77 7.50
C HIS A 308 9.63 8.79 7.61
N SER A 309 8.96 9.14 6.51
CA SER A 309 7.52 9.37 6.46
C SER A 309 6.84 8.27 5.65
N GLY A 310 5.89 7.56 6.24
CA GLY A 310 4.94 6.72 5.52
C GLY A 310 4.06 7.55 4.59
N SER A 311 3.76 7.01 3.42
CA SER A 311 2.91 7.64 2.41
C SER A 311 1.99 6.61 1.78
N ALA A 312 0.72 6.95 1.64
CA ALA A 312 -0.23 6.13 0.90
C ALA A 312 0.07 6.19 -0.60
N TYR A 313 -0.36 5.15 -1.32
CA TYR A 313 -0.43 5.12 -2.77
C TYR A 313 -1.61 5.94 -3.30
N VAL A 314 -1.42 6.57 -4.46
CA VAL A 314 -2.51 7.22 -5.21
C VAL A 314 -3.30 6.13 -5.97
N PRO A 315 -4.65 6.12 -5.92
CA PRO A 315 -5.47 5.16 -6.66
C PRO A 315 -5.27 5.23 -8.19
N LEU A 316 -5.22 4.07 -8.86
CA LEU A 316 -4.89 3.93 -10.30
C LEU A 316 -5.78 4.75 -11.24
N GLU A 317 -7.02 5.03 -10.86
CA GLU A 317 -7.98 5.83 -11.64
C GLU A 317 -7.86 7.34 -11.42
N SER A 318 -6.95 7.78 -10.56
CA SER A 318 -6.76 9.20 -10.24
C SER A 318 -6.37 10.01 -11.49
N TRP A 319 -6.97 11.21 -11.61
CA TRP A 319 -6.65 12.19 -12.64
C TRP A 319 -5.15 12.54 -12.69
N VAL A 320 -4.46 12.38 -11.56
CA VAL A 320 -3.02 12.65 -11.38
C VAL A 320 -2.18 11.90 -12.41
N TYR A 321 -2.47 10.62 -12.70
CA TYR A 321 -1.64 9.85 -13.63
C TYR A 321 -1.69 10.41 -15.05
N ARG A 322 -2.86 10.79 -15.56
CA ARG A 322 -2.99 11.38 -16.90
C ARG A 322 -2.23 12.70 -17.02
N VAL A 323 -2.24 13.52 -15.96
CA VAL A 323 -1.51 14.80 -15.95
C VAL A 323 0.00 14.58 -15.84
N ILE A 324 0.45 13.66 -14.99
CA ILE A 324 1.88 13.30 -14.90
C ILE A 324 2.37 12.77 -16.24
N ASP A 325 1.66 11.82 -16.87
CA ASP A 325 2.02 11.28 -18.18
C ASP A 325 2.17 12.40 -19.22
N ARG A 326 1.24 13.35 -19.22
CA ARG A 326 1.28 14.50 -20.14
C ARG A 326 2.48 15.40 -19.87
N LEU A 327 2.74 15.77 -18.62
CA LEU A 327 3.88 16.60 -18.25
C LEU A 327 5.22 15.90 -18.51
N ALA A 328 5.30 14.58 -18.32
CA ALA A 328 6.46 13.76 -18.63
C ALA A 328 6.74 13.73 -20.14
N ALA A 329 5.71 13.47 -20.95
CA ALA A 329 5.83 13.47 -22.41
C ALA A 329 6.19 14.85 -22.99
N LEU A 330 5.71 15.94 -22.39
CA LEU A 330 6.10 17.31 -22.74
C LEU A 330 7.50 17.69 -22.22
N GLY A 331 8.06 16.91 -21.29
CA GLY A 331 9.43 17.08 -20.79
C GLY A 331 9.60 17.93 -19.53
N PHE A 332 8.50 18.26 -18.86
CA PHE A 332 8.48 18.94 -17.56
C PHE A 332 8.76 17.99 -16.41
N VAL A 333 8.50 16.69 -16.58
CA VAL A 333 8.91 15.63 -15.66
C VAL A 333 9.88 14.71 -16.40
N ARG A 334 11.03 14.43 -15.80
CA ARG A 334 12.11 13.66 -16.43
C ARG A 334 12.63 12.53 -15.55
N SER A 335 12.37 12.59 -14.24
CA SER A 335 12.92 11.66 -13.26
C SER A 335 11.95 10.58 -12.79
N ASN A 336 10.66 10.70 -13.12
CA ASN A 336 9.63 9.71 -12.77
C ASN A 336 9.84 8.40 -13.54
N PHE A 337 9.18 7.32 -13.12
CA PHE A 337 9.15 6.04 -13.83
C PHE A 337 7.73 5.80 -14.33
N ASP A 338 7.53 5.84 -15.64
CA ASP A 338 6.20 5.84 -16.25
C ASP A 338 5.53 4.45 -16.20
N SER A 339 6.33 3.38 -16.17
CA SER A 339 5.84 2.01 -16.30
C SER A 339 5.60 1.27 -14.98
N GLU A 340 5.58 1.97 -13.84
CA GLU A 340 5.34 1.35 -12.52
C GLU A 340 4.36 2.16 -11.68
N ARG A 341 3.18 1.58 -11.41
CA ARG A 341 2.12 2.19 -10.60
C ARG A 341 1.55 1.17 -9.60
N PRO A 342 1.00 1.63 -8.47
CA PRO A 342 0.77 3.04 -8.11
C PRO A 342 1.99 3.77 -7.53
N PHE A 343 2.03 5.09 -7.69
CA PHE A 343 2.96 6.00 -7.00
C PHE A 343 2.48 6.33 -5.58
N THR A 344 3.42 6.54 -4.66
CA THR A 344 3.11 7.13 -3.35
C THR A 344 2.77 8.62 -3.49
N ARG A 345 1.94 9.16 -2.60
CA ARG A 345 1.61 10.60 -2.56
C ARG A 345 2.87 11.48 -2.39
N LEU A 346 3.85 11.04 -1.60
CA LEU A 346 5.14 11.74 -1.48
C LEU A 346 5.94 11.76 -2.81
N GLU A 347 5.93 10.66 -3.56
CA GLU A 347 6.55 10.64 -4.90
C GLU A 347 5.82 11.58 -5.87
N CYS A 348 4.49 11.63 -5.81
CA CYS A 348 3.74 12.61 -6.59
C CYS A 348 4.06 14.06 -6.21
N ALA A 349 4.30 14.34 -4.92
CA ALA A 349 4.74 15.66 -4.48
C ALA A 349 6.13 16.02 -5.05
N ARG A 350 7.06 15.07 -5.05
CA ARG A 350 8.39 15.23 -5.66
C ARG A 350 8.28 15.49 -7.18
N ILE A 351 7.44 14.72 -7.87
CA ILE A 351 7.17 14.90 -9.31
C ILE A 351 6.55 16.28 -9.59
N ALA A 352 5.60 16.71 -8.77
CA ALA A 352 4.95 18.02 -8.90
C ALA A 352 5.95 19.18 -8.67
N ALA A 353 6.90 19.01 -7.76
CA ALA A 353 7.98 19.96 -7.53
C ALA A 353 8.92 20.07 -8.74
N GLU A 354 9.35 18.93 -9.30
CA GLU A 354 10.16 18.90 -10.54
C GLU A 354 9.41 19.57 -11.71
N ALA A 355 8.13 19.27 -11.87
CA ALA A 355 7.29 19.85 -12.92
C ALA A 355 7.21 21.39 -12.79
N ALA A 356 7.12 21.91 -11.56
CA ALA A 356 7.07 23.35 -11.32
C ALA A 356 8.39 24.05 -11.61
N GLU A 357 9.50 23.49 -11.14
CA GLU A 357 10.83 24.01 -11.46
C GLU A 357 11.04 24.08 -12.98
N ASN A 358 10.74 23.00 -13.70
CA ASN A 358 10.87 22.97 -15.15
C ASN A 358 9.84 23.88 -15.85
N ALA A 359 8.64 24.06 -15.31
CA ALA A 359 7.65 24.97 -15.88
C ALA A 359 8.12 26.44 -15.80
N ASP A 360 8.82 26.82 -14.74
CA ASP A 360 9.42 28.14 -14.61
C ASP A 360 10.65 28.29 -15.51
N LEU A 361 11.53 27.27 -15.55
CA LEU A 361 12.76 27.29 -16.36
C LEU A 361 12.51 27.37 -17.87
N TYR A 362 11.48 26.68 -18.38
CA TYR A 362 11.18 26.62 -19.82
C TYR A 362 10.03 27.53 -20.25
N ASP A 363 9.63 28.49 -19.40
CA ASP A 363 8.51 29.40 -19.60
C ASP A 363 7.24 28.70 -20.13
N ALA A 364 6.71 27.79 -19.33
CA ALA A 364 5.55 27.01 -19.69
C ALA A 364 4.33 27.90 -20.00
N SER A 365 3.52 27.47 -20.96
CA SER A 365 2.28 28.18 -21.31
C SER A 365 1.32 28.26 -20.11
N PRO A 366 0.40 29.24 -20.07
CA PRO A 366 -0.56 29.39 -18.98
C PRO A 366 -1.35 28.12 -18.66
N ASP A 367 -1.73 27.36 -19.69
CA ASP A 367 -2.43 26.07 -19.54
C ASP A 367 -1.57 25.04 -18.79
N MET A 368 -0.27 24.96 -19.12
CA MET A 368 0.66 24.03 -18.48
C MET A 368 0.96 24.44 -17.04
N ARG A 369 1.15 25.75 -16.79
CA ARG A 369 1.30 26.28 -15.42
C ARG A 369 0.07 25.94 -14.58
N SER A 370 -1.13 26.09 -15.12
CA SER A 370 -2.38 25.70 -14.45
C SER A 370 -2.43 24.21 -14.09
N MET A 371 -1.96 23.33 -14.97
CA MET A 371 -1.88 21.88 -14.67
C MET A 371 -0.91 21.57 -13.54
N VAL A 372 0.27 22.18 -13.57
CA VAL A 372 1.28 22.05 -12.52
C VAL A 372 0.77 22.59 -11.18
N THR A 373 0.11 23.76 -11.19
CA THR A 373 -0.51 24.33 -9.99
C THR A 373 -1.56 23.39 -9.39
N SER A 374 -2.39 22.76 -10.24
CA SER A 374 -3.39 21.80 -9.80
C SER A 374 -2.76 20.56 -9.13
N LEU A 375 -1.66 20.03 -9.68
CA LEU A 375 -0.91 18.94 -9.06
C LEU A 375 -0.29 19.37 -7.72
N ARG A 376 0.31 20.56 -7.65
CA ARG A 376 0.88 21.09 -6.39
C ARG A 376 -0.18 21.30 -5.32
N GLN A 377 -1.38 21.72 -5.70
CA GLN A 377 -2.50 21.87 -4.76
C GLN A 377 -2.95 20.52 -4.21
N GLU A 378 -3.06 19.49 -5.05
CA GLU A 378 -3.41 18.11 -4.63
C GLU A 378 -2.41 17.52 -3.62
N PHE A 379 -1.13 17.86 -3.76
CA PHE A 379 -0.04 17.35 -2.93
C PHE A 379 0.59 18.43 -2.04
N ALA A 380 -0.15 19.50 -1.71
CA ALA A 380 0.40 20.64 -0.98
C ALA A 380 0.95 20.21 0.40
N ARG A 381 0.22 19.34 1.09
CA ARG A 381 0.65 18.79 2.37
C ARG A 381 1.89 17.92 2.24
N GLU A 382 1.88 16.99 1.30
CA GLU A 382 2.99 16.08 1.04
C GLU A 382 4.24 16.86 0.59
N SER A 383 4.07 18.01 -0.05
CA SER A 383 5.17 18.91 -0.40
C SER A 383 5.86 19.50 0.83
N GLU A 384 5.11 19.89 1.86
CA GLU A 384 5.68 20.36 3.14
C GLU A 384 6.40 19.24 3.89
N VAL A 385 5.90 18.00 3.82
CA VAL A 385 6.57 16.83 4.39
C VAL A 385 7.85 16.51 3.63
N TRP A 386 7.78 16.52 2.29
CA TRP A 386 8.92 16.28 1.40
C TRP A 386 10.04 17.28 1.65
N ALA A 387 9.70 18.57 1.79
CA ALA A 387 10.63 19.65 2.08
C ALA A 387 11.20 19.62 3.52
N GLY A 388 10.68 18.78 4.41
CA GLY A 388 11.09 18.69 5.81
C GLY A 388 10.51 19.79 6.71
N ASN A 389 9.58 20.60 6.19
CA ASN A 389 8.92 21.70 6.90
C ASN A 389 7.83 21.21 7.86
N SER A 390 7.30 20.01 7.66
CA SER A 390 6.22 19.45 8.48
C SER A 390 6.41 17.96 8.76
N ASP A 391 5.69 17.45 9.77
CA ASP A 391 5.55 16.00 9.96
C ASP A 391 4.41 15.44 9.09
N ASN A 392 4.43 14.13 8.88
CA ASN A 392 3.42 13.47 8.07
C ASN A 392 2.18 13.02 8.87
N ARG A 393 1.92 13.54 10.07
CA ARG A 393 0.80 13.04 10.90
C ARG A 393 -0.56 13.42 10.34
N SER A 394 -1.24 12.52 9.64
CA SER A 394 -2.50 12.79 8.96
C SER A 394 -3.57 11.74 9.26
N LEU A 395 -4.83 12.17 9.31
CA LEU A 395 -6.01 11.35 9.08
C LEU A 395 -6.84 12.08 8.04
N VAL A 396 -7.12 11.43 6.91
CA VAL A 396 -7.81 12.06 5.79
C VAL A 396 -8.85 11.08 5.26
N LEU A 397 -10.12 11.50 5.26
CA LEU A 397 -11.12 10.94 4.36
C LEU A 397 -10.82 11.52 2.98
N GLU A 398 -10.30 10.71 2.06
CA GLU A 398 -9.83 11.19 0.76
C GLU A 398 -10.98 11.40 -0.21
N SER A 399 -11.92 10.46 -0.25
CA SER A 399 -13.07 10.57 -1.13
C SER A 399 -14.26 9.77 -0.64
N VAL A 400 -15.45 10.25 -1.01
CA VAL A 400 -16.71 9.49 -1.02
C VAL A 400 -17.22 9.57 -2.45
N TYR A 401 -17.54 8.44 -3.07
CA TYR A 401 -17.95 8.40 -4.46
C TYR A 401 -19.15 7.50 -4.69
N THR A 402 -19.92 7.83 -5.71
CA THR A 402 -20.97 6.96 -6.26
C THR A 402 -20.88 6.94 -7.77
N ARG A 403 -21.01 5.76 -8.38
CA ARG A 403 -21.05 5.53 -9.83
C ARG A 403 -22.32 4.75 -10.15
N ALA A 404 -23.19 5.34 -10.95
CA ALA A 404 -24.33 4.67 -11.56
C ALA A 404 -23.95 4.25 -12.98
N ILE A 405 -24.34 3.04 -13.39
CA ILE A 405 -24.06 2.49 -14.71
C ILE A 405 -25.33 1.83 -15.24
N GLU A 406 -25.73 2.17 -16.46
CA GLU A 406 -26.80 1.49 -17.16
C GLU A 406 -26.23 0.77 -18.37
N ILE A 407 -26.50 -0.54 -18.49
CA ILE A 407 -26.07 -1.37 -19.62
C ILE A 407 -27.29 -1.90 -20.36
N ALA A 408 -27.56 -1.38 -21.56
CA ALA A 408 -28.81 -1.66 -22.27
C ALA A 408 -28.81 -3.03 -22.98
N GLY A 409 -27.65 -3.50 -23.45
CA GLY A 409 -27.51 -4.68 -24.31
C GLY A 409 -26.81 -5.87 -23.67
N PRO A 410 -26.58 -6.94 -24.45
CA PRO A 410 -25.80 -8.11 -24.04
C PRO A 410 -24.34 -7.74 -23.72
N VAL A 411 -23.81 -8.27 -22.62
CA VAL A 411 -22.45 -7.99 -22.15
C VAL A 411 -21.49 -9.13 -22.48
N LEU A 412 -20.24 -8.77 -22.75
CA LEU A 412 -19.10 -9.67 -22.66
C LEU A 412 -18.49 -9.54 -21.27
N ARG A 413 -18.26 -10.66 -20.59
CA ARG A 413 -17.70 -10.69 -19.23
C ARG A 413 -16.49 -11.59 -19.08
N ASP A 414 -16.38 -12.58 -19.95
CA ASP A 414 -15.33 -13.57 -19.91
C ASP A 414 -14.14 -13.09 -20.74
N GLY A 415 -13.26 -12.30 -20.11
CA GLY A 415 -12.02 -11.83 -20.72
C GLY A 415 -11.00 -12.95 -20.95
N TYR A 416 -11.18 -14.11 -20.31
CA TYR A 416 -10.28 -15.25 -20.46
C TYR A 416 -10.51 -15.98 -21.78
N HIS A 417 -11.77 -16.13 -22.20
CA HIS A 417 -12.13 -16.81 -23.45
C HIS A 417 -12.52 -15.86 -24.58
N PHE A 418 -13.14 -14.73 -24.29
CA PHE A 418 -13.75 -13.86 -25.29
C PHE A 418 -13.32 -12.39 -25.13
N GLY A 419 -13.93 -11.67 -24.19
CA GLY A 419 -13.71 -10.23 -24.00
C GLY A 419 -14.52 -9.68 -22.83
N GLN A 420 -14.35 -8.38 -22.57
CA GLN A 420 -14.98 -7.67 -21.46
C GLN A 420 -15.54 -6.31 -21.88
N THR A 421 -16.82 -6.10 -21.57
CA THR A 421 -17.53 -4.84 -21.77
C THR A 421 -17.02 -3.75 -20.82
N LEU A 422 -16.80 -4.09 -19.55
CA LEU A 422 -16.10 -3.25 -18.58
C LEU A 422 -14.77 -3.92 -18.25
N TYR A 423 -13.67 -3.23 -18.58
CA TYR A 423 -12.28 -3.70 -18.39
C TYR A 423 -11.55 -2.77 -17.44
N ASN A 424 -10.47 -3.25 -16.82
CA ASN A 424 -9.68 -2.46 -15.86
C ASN A 424 -10.55 -1.84 -14.74
N ASP A 425 -11.55 -2.61 -14.29
CA ASP A 425 -12.59 -2.17 -13.35
C ASP A 425 -12.62 -3.03 -12.08
N TYR A 426 -11.45 -3.44 -11.60
CA TYR A 426 -11.19 -4.13 -10.33
C TYR A 426 -11.89 -5.49 -10.18
N GLY A 427 -12.15 -6.17 -11.30
CA GLY A 427 -12.91 -7.43 -11.32
C GLY A 427 -14.31 -7.28 -10.70
N ARG A 428 -14.96 -6.12 -10.87
CA ARG A 428 -16.31 -5.90 -10.37
C ARG A 428 -17.33 -6.75 -11.11
N PRO A 429 -18.36 -7.28 -10.42
CA PRO A 429 -19.49 -7.89 -11.09
C PRO A 429 -20.26 -6.82 -11.84
N TYR A 430 -20.74 -7.15 -13.03
CA TYR A 430 -21.65 -6.30 -13.80
C TYR A 430 -22.55 -7.16 -14.67
N GLY A 431 -23.75 -6.66 -14.95
CA GLY A 431 -24.75 -7.31 -15.78
C GLY A 431 -25.57 -6.30 -16.58
N ARG A 432 -26.40 -6.81 -17.50
CA ARG A 432 -27.36 -5.98 -18.25
C ARG A 432 -28.36 -5.35 -17.28
N GLY A 433 -28.62 -4.05 -17.44
CA GLY A 433 -29.47 -3.23 -16.59
C GLY A 433 -28.66 -2.27 -15.70
N PHE A 434 -29.25 -1.88 -14.58
CA PHE A 434 -28.67 -0.93 -13.65
C PHE A 434 -27.64 -1.57 -12.73
N ASN A 435 -26.43 -1.03 -12.72
CA ASN A 435 -25.35 -1.39 -11.81
C ASN A 435 -24.96 -0.15 -11.00
N SER A 436 -24.56 -0.31 -9.75
CA SER A 436 -24.12 0.82 -8.95
C SER A 436 -22.96 0.50 -8.03
N ILE A 437 -22.12 1.49 -7.77
CA ILE A 437 -21.00 1.40 -6.85
C ILE A 437 -21.01 2.64 -5.97
N THR A 438 -20.98 2.47 -4.65
CA THR A 438 -20.86 3.59 -3.71
C THR A 438 -19.81 3.27 -2.68
N GLY A 439 -18.75 4.09 -2.60
CA GLY A 439 -17.60 3.80 -1.78
C GLY A 439 -16.94 5.01 -1.18
N PHE A 440 -15.92 4.76 -0.37
CA PHE A 440 -15.07 5.80 0.20
C PHE A 440 -13.64 5.30 0.34
N SER A 441 -12.70 6.26 0.39
CA SER A 441 -11.31 6.00 0.72
C SER A 441 -10.84 6.88 1.86
N ALA A 442 -10.05 6.31 2.75
CA ALA A 442 -9.46 6.99 3.88
C ALA A 442 -8.01 6.56 4.09
N ARG A 443 -7.20 7.47 4.61
CA ARG A 443 -5.81 7.19 4.94
C ARG A 443 -5.41 7.82 6.25
N ALA A 444 -4.41 7.23 6.88
CA ALA A 444 -3.71 7.85 7.98
C ALA A 444 -2.20 7.60 7.88
N THR A 445 -1.42 8.55 8.35
CA THR A 445 0.04 8.48 8.33
C THR A 445 0.57 9.04 9.64
N SER A 446 1.63 8.44 10.19
CA SER A 446 2.33 8.98 11.35
C SER A 446 3.74 8.39 11.45
N GLY A 447 4.76 9.24 11.28
CA GLY A 447 6.14 8.78 11.17
C GLY A 447 6.27 7.78 10.02
N PRO A 448 6.95 6.64 10.19
CA PRO A 448 7.11 5.66 9.11
C PRO A 448 5.81 4.89 8.80
N LEU A 449 4.79 4.96 9.65
CA LEU A 449 3.55 4.19 9.47
C LEU A 449 2.58 4.86 8.50
N VAL A 450 1.94 4.04 7.67
CA VAL A 450 0.81 4.41 6.80
C VAL A 450 -0.30 3.37 6.93
N PHE A 451 -1.53 3.85 6.93
CA PHE A 451 -2.75 3.06 6.86
C PHE A 451 -3.56 3.59 5.69
N TYR A 452 -4.11 2.69 4.89
CA TYR A 452 -4.97 3.03 3.77
C TYR A 452 -6.14 2.07 3.72
N PHE A 453 -7.32 2.60 3.42
CA PHE A 453 -8.54 1.84 3.24
C PHE A 453 -9.36 2.42 2.10
N ARG A 454 -9.85 1.53 1.24
CA ARG A 454 -10.83 1.81 0.20
C ARG A 454 -11.81 0.66 0.13
N GLY A 455 -13.08 0.96 0.39
CA GLY A 455 -14.16 -0.01 0.34
C GLY A 455 -15.39 0.58 -0.30
N GLU A 456 -16.23 -0.28 -0.86
CA GLU A 456 -17.40 0.11 -1.62
C GLU A 456 -18.51 -0.92 -1.55
N TYR A 457 -19.75 -0.44 -1.56
CA TYR A 457 -20.93 -1.22 -1.82
C TYR A 457 -21.16 -1.32 -3.33
N GLN A 458 -21.41 -2.52 -3.82
CA GLN A 458 -21.59 -2.86 -5.24
C GLN A 458 -22.97 -3.51 -5.42
N HIS A 459 -23.70 -3.03 -6.43
CA HIS A 459 -24.91 -3.66 -6.94
C HIS A 459 -24.68 -4.08 -8.40
N ALA A 460 -24.97 -5.33 -8.72
CA ALA A 460 -24.96 -5.85 -10.08
C ALA A 460 -26.19 -6.76 -10.34
N PRO A 461 -26.88 -6.62 -11.48
CA PRO A 461 -27.97 -7.52 -11.86
C PRO A 461 -27.48 -8.96 -12.06
N ALA A 462 -28.41 -9.91 -11.88
CA ALA A 462 -28.13 -11.32 -12.13
C ALA A 462 -27.68 -11.55 -13.59
N THR A 463 -26.78 -12.50 -13.78
CA THR A 463 -26.31 -12.88 -15.11
C THR A 463 -26.66 -14.32 -15.42
N LEU A 464 -27.09 -14.55 -16.66
CA LEU A 464 -27.38 -15.89 -17.14
C LEU A 464 -26.11 -16.69 -17.36
N ASP A 465 -26.24 -17.99 -17.15
CA ASP A 465 -25.20 -18.96 -17.47
C ASP A 465 -25.11 -19.20 -18.98
N TYR A 466 -23.97 -19.70 -19.43
CA TYR A 466 -23.80 -20.14 -20.81
C TYR A 466 -24.68 -21.36 -21.13
N SER A 467 -25.10 -21.49 -22.38
CA SER A 467 -25.80 -22.69 -22.84
C SER A 467 -24.89 -23.92 -22.76
N SER A 468 -25.48 -25.11 -22.62
CA SER A 468 -24.72 -26.37 -22.57
C SER A 468 -23.81 -26.57 -23.80
N GLN A 469 -24.25 -26.10 -24.96
CA GLN A 469 -23.45 -26.12 -26.20
C GLN A 469 -22.21 -25.23 -26.10
N VAL A 470 -22.36 -23.99 -25.62
CA VAL A 470 -21.24 -23.07 -25.43
C VAL A 470 -20.23 -23.66 -24.46
N LYS A 471 -20.70 -24.19 -23.32
CA LYS A 471 -19.83 -24.85 -22.33
C LYS A 471 -19.07 -26.02 -22.92
N ALA A 472 -19.71 -26.86 -23.73
CA ALA A 472 -19.07 -28.00 -24.38
C ALA A 472 -17.97 -27.56 -25.37
N GLN A 473 -18.19 -26.45 -26.09
CA GLN A 473 -17.18 -25.90 -27.00
C GLN A 473 -15.99 -25.28 -26.26
N ILE A 474 -16.24 -24.57 -25.14
CA ILE A 474 -15.17 -24.07 -24.28
C ILE A 474 -14.35 -25.24 -23.71
N THR A 475 -15.01 -26.26 -23.15
CA THR A 475 -14.37 -27.50 -22.70
C THR A 475 -13.48 -28.13 -23.78
N ALA A 476 -13.96 -28.18 -25.03
CA ALA A 476 -13.21 -28.77 -26.14
C ALA A 476 -11.98 -27.93 -26.51
N ALA A 477 -12.09 -26.60 -26.55
CA ALA A 477 -10.96 -25.71 -26.80
C ALA A 477 -9.90 -25.79 -25.69
N GLU A 478 -10.34 -25.82 -24.43
CA GLU A 478 -9.46 -26.02 -23.28
C GLU A 478 -8.74 -27.37 -23.35
N ALA A 479 -9.41 -28.45 -23.76
CA ALA A 479 -8.79 -29.77 -23.90
C ALA A 479 -7.61 -29.77 -24.89
N VAL A 480 -7.67 -28.98 -25.97
CA VAL A 480 -6.57 -28.82 -26.93
C VAL A 480 -5.40 -28.04 -26.31
N ALA A 481 -5.70 -26.97 -25.55
CA ALA A 481 -4.69 -26.20 -24.81
C ALA A 481 -4.00 -27.04 -23.72
N ASN A 482 -4.68 -28.06 -23.17
CA ASN A 482 -4.22 -28.88 -22.06
C ASN A 482 -3.12 -29.90 -22.39
N LEU A 483 -2.53 -29.92 -23.59
CA LEU A 483 -1.36 -30.74 -23.96
C LEU A 483 -1.47 -32.23 -23.54
N GLY A 484 -2.68 -32.82 -23.58
CA GLY A 484 -2.91 -34.23 -23.25
C GLY A 484 -2.92 -34.60 -21.76
N THR A 485 -3.04 -33.63 -20.86
CA THR A 485 -2.94 -33.85 -19.40
C THR A 485 -4.28 -34.09 -18.68
N GLY A 486 -5.33 -34.50 -19.41
CA GLY A 486 -6.65 -34.84 -18.88
C GLY A 486 -7.79 -34.00 -19.48
N PRO A 487 -9.06 -34.24 -19.08
CA PRO A 487 -10.21 -33.52 -19.61
C PRO A 487 -10.08 -32.02 -19.32
N GLY A 488 -10.35 -31.20 -20.34
CA GLY A 488 -10.46 -29.76 -20.16
C GLY A 488 -11.58 -29.45 -19.20
N THR A 489 -11.24 -29.03 -18.00
CA THR A 489 -12.23 -28.51 -17.05
C THR A 489 -12.31 -27.03 -17.34
N PRO A 490 -13.34 -26.56 -18.06
CA PRO A 490 -13.40 -25.17 -18.44
C PRO A 490 -13.55 -24.35 -17.16
N GLN A 491 -12.70 -23.33 -17.01
CA GLN A 491 -13.18 -22.17 -16.29
C GLN A 491 -14.28 -21.55 -17.12
N LEU A 492 -15.43 -21.34 -16.53
CA LEU A 492 -16.47 -20.53 -17.13
C LEU A 492 -16.59 -19.33 -16.23
N ASN A 493 -16.68 -18.14 -16.79
CA ASN A 493 -17.00 -17.00 -15.95
C ASN A 493 -18.38 -17.27 -15.31
N ASN A 494 -18.38 -17.52 -13.99
CA ASN A 494 -19.54 -18.13 -13.34
C ASN A 494 -20.76 -17.19 -13.43
N PRO A 495 -21.96 -17.73 -13.72
CA PRO A 495 -23.17 -16.98 -13.50
C PRO A 495 -23.24 -16.61 -12.02
N PHE A 496 -23.72 -15.40 -11.73
CA PHE A 496 -23.99 -14.98 -10.37
C PHE A 496 -25.43 -14.46 -10.27
N PRO A 497 -26.12 -14.70 -9.13
CA PRO A 497 -27.41 -14.09 -8.86
C PRO A 497 -27.26 -12.57 -8.75
N ALA A 498 -28.36 -11.81 -8.67
CA ALA A 498 -28.26 -10.38 -8.38
C ALA A 498 -27.44 -10.19 -7.09
N GLU A 499 -26.42 -9.34 -7.15
CA GLU A 499 -25.42 -9.22 -6.10
C GLU A 499 -25.42 -7.82 -5.51
N ASP A 500 -25.53 -7.77 -4.20
CA ASP A 500 -25.53 -6.58 -3.36
C ASP A 500 -24.53 -6.82 -2.23
N ARG A 501 -23.31 -6.31 -2.38
CA ARG A 501 -22.22 -6.61 -1.45
C ARG A 501 -21.37 -5.41 -1.10
N PHE A 502 -20.87 -5.38 0.13
CA PHE A 502 -19.73 -4.54 0.48
C PHE A 502 -18.43 -5.27 0.14
N ARG A 503 -17.49 -4.59 -0.50
CA ARG A 503 -16.20 -5.13 -0.88
C ARG A 503 -15.07 -4.16 -0.57
N VAL A 504 -14.01 -4.70 0.00
CA VAL A 504 -12.74 -3.99 0.17
C VAL A 504 -11.94 -4.11 -1.12
N LEU A 505 -11.48 -2.98 -1.65
CA LEU A 505 -10.59 -2.96 -2.81
C LEU A 505 -9.14 -2.92 -2.36
N ASP A 506 -8.67 -1.75 -1.94
CA ASP A 506 -7.31 -1.57 -1.45
C ASP A 506 -7.39 -1.30 0.06
N ALA A 507 -6.74 -2.13 0.86
CA ALA A 507 -6.63 -1.90 2.30
C ALA A 507 -5.27 -2.42 2.78
N TYR A 508 -4.43 -1.55 3.31
CA TYR A 508 -3.09 -1.95 3.72
C TYR A 508 -2.56 -1.14 4.89
N VAL A 509 -1.70 -1.79 5.66
CA VAL A 509 -0.79 -1.15 6.60
C VAL A 509 0.60 -1.17 6.00
N GLY A 510 1.31 -0.05 6.10
CA GLY A 510 2.66 0.09 5.60
C GLY A 510 3.62 0.66 6.61
N LEU A 511 4.88 0.26 6.47
CA LEU A 511 6.03 0.74 7.23
C LEU A 511 7.10 1.23 6.24
N ASN A 512 7.40 2.51 6.29
CA ASN A 512 8.48 3.09 5.51
C ASN A 512 9.84 2.77 6.15
N LEU A 513 10.73 2.21 5.34
CA LEU A 513 12.08 1.79 5.66
C LEU A 513 13.06 2.57 4.77
N GLY A 514 13.18 3.87 5.03
CA GLY A 514 14.01 4.77 4.24
C GLY A 514 13.35 5.14 2.91
N ASN A 515 13.87 4.57 1.82
CA ASN A 515 13.31 4.73 0.47
C ASN A 515 12.44 3.54 0.03
N SER A 516 12.14 2.63 0.96
CA SER A 516 11.45 1.37 0.69
C SER A 516 10.20 1.27 1.56
N LEU A 517 9.04 1.07 0.95
CA LEU A 517 7.79 0.90 1.68
C LEU A 517 7.41 -0.57 1.72
N LEU A 518 7.41 -1.15 2.92
CA LEU A 518 6.85 -2.47 3.16
C LEU A 518 5.36 -2.32 3.46
N THR A 519 4.50 -3.07 2.78
CA THR A 519 3.04 -3.04 2.94
C THR A 519 2.46 -4.44 3.07
N LEU A 520 1.36 -4.53 3.81
CA LEU A 520 0.59 -5.76 4.03
C LEU A 520 -0.89 -5.48 3.75
N GLY A 521 -1.50 -6.23 2.83
CA GLY A 521 -2.94 -6.22 2.57
C GLY A 521 -3.30 -6.20 1.08
N PRO A 522 -4.60 -6.23 0.74
CA PRO A 522 -5.09 -6.15 -0.65
C PRO A 522 -4.67 -4.84 -1.32
N GLN A 523 -4.04 -4.98 -2.48
CA GLN A 523 -3.52 -3.86 -3.29
C GLN A 523 -3.66 -4.14 -4.79
N SER A 524 -3.95 -3.07 -5.53
CA SER A 524 -3.97 -3.04 -6.99
C SER A 524 -2.60 -2.64 -7.56
N LEU A 525 -2.24 -3.21 -8.71
CA LEU A 525 -0.97 -2.95 -9.38
C LEU A 525 -1.20 -2.56 -10.84
N TRP A 526 -0.24 -1.83 -11.40
CA TRP A 526 -0.19 -1.55 -12.83
C TRP A 526 1.27 -1.53 -13.29
N TRP A 527 1.70 -2.60 -13.95
CA TRP A 527 3.11 -2.84 -14.30
C TRP A 527 3.30 -2.83 -15.81
N GLY A 528 3.56 -1.64 -16.35
CA GLY A 528 3.87 -1.40 -17.75
C GLY A 528 3.35 -0.02 -18.21
N PRO A 529 3.86 0.50 -19.35
CA PRO A 529 3.56 1.84 -19.84
C PRO A 529 2.24 1.93 -20.62
N GLY A 530 1.70 0.79 -21.08
CA GLY A 530 0.44 0.74 -21.81
C GLY A 530 -0.72 1.20 -20.95
N THR A 531 -1.70 1.86 -21.55
CA THR A 531 -2.91 2.37 -20.86
C THR A 531 -4.18 1.63 -21.21
N GLY A 532 -4.17 0.86 -22.31
CA GLY A 532 -5.14 -0.20 -22.51
C GLY A 532 -5.09 -1.26 -21.39
N GLY A 533 -3.90 -1.54 -20.83
CA GLY A 533 -3.68 -2.51 -19.75
C GLY A 533 -2.41 -3.30 -20.02
N PRO A 534 -1.34 -3.22 -19.21
CA PRO A 534 -0.14 -4.03 -19.43
C PRO A 534 -0.39 -5.54 -19.27
N PHE A 535 0.50 -6.37 -19.82
CA PHE A 535 0.32 -7.83 -19.81
C PHE A 535 0.47 -8.45 -18.44
N MET A 536 1.30 -7.89 -17.55
CA MET A 536 1.69 -8.53 -16.29
C MET A 536 0.71 -8.28 -15.14
N PHE A 537 0.41 -7.03 -14.82
CA PHE A 537 -0.52 -6.71 -13.74
C PHE A 537 -1.28 -5.44 -14.08
N THR A 538 -2.60 -5.52 -14.00
CA THR A 538 -3.53 -4.41 -14.15
C THR A 538 -4.51 -4.42 -12.98
N ASN A 539 -5.50 -3.52 -13.04
CA ASN A 539 -6.71 -3.60 -12.22
C ASN A 539 -7.86 -4.27 -12.97
N ASN A 540 -7.60 -5.14 -13.95
CA ASN A 540 -8.63 -5.90 -14.64
C ASN A 540 -9.24 -6.99 -13.75
N SER A 541 -8.43 -7.53 -12.83
CA SER A 541 -8.87 -8.43 -11.77
C SER A 541 -9.01 -7.72 -10.42
N GLU A 542 -9.46 -8.48 -9.43
CA GLU A 542 -9.54 -8.00 -8.06
C GLU A 542 -8.16 -7.71 -7.45
N PRO A 543 -8.05 -6.75 -6.51
CA PRO A 543 -6.80 -6.49 -5.80
C PRO A 543 -6.24 -7.75 -5.13
N LEU A 544 -4.92 -7.95 -5.22
CA LEU A 544 -4.25 -9.12 -4.65
C LEU A 544 -3.90 -8.87 -3.19
N ASN A 545 -4.24 -9.79 -2.30
CA ASN A 545 -3.78 -9.74 -0.93
C ASN A 545 -2.29 -10.08 -0.90
N MET A 546 -1.44 -9.13 -0.51
CA MET A 546 0.00 -9.26 -0.68
C MET A 546 0.81 -8.66 0.46
N ILE A 547 2.01 -9.22 0.64
CA ILE A 547 3.15 -8.56 1.27
C ILE A 547 3.96 -7.94 0.14
N ARG A 548 4.14 -6.61 0.14
CA ARG A 548 4.79 -5.88 -0.95
C ARG A 548 5.85 -4.94 -0.43
N LEU A 549 7.03 -4.97 -1.05
CA LEU A 549 8.15 -4.08 -0.83
C LEU A 549 8.37 -3.24 -2.10
N ASN A 550 8.10 -1.94 -2.02
CA ASN A 550 8.19 -1.02 -3.14
C ASN A 550 9.21 0.09 -2.89
N SER A 551 9.95 0.50 -3.92
CA SER A 551 10.76 1.71 -3.88
C SER A 551 9.88 2.96 -3.98
N THR A 552 9.86 3.78 -2.92
CA THR A 552 9.00 4.97 -2.84
C THR A 552 9.41 6.07 -3.81
N SER A 553 10.70 6.25 -4.06
CA SER A 553 11.27 7.18 -5.05
C SER A 553 12.45 6.53 -5.80
N PRO A 554 12.87 7.09 -6.96
CA PRO A 554 14.04 6.61 -7.70
C PRO A 554 15.29 6.44 -6.82
N THR A 555 15.81 5.22 -6.72
CA THR A 555 16.98 4.89 -5.90
C THR A 555 18.24 4.86 -6.75
N ARG A 556 19.36 5.36 -6.23
CA ARG A 556 20.68 5.15 -6.85
C ARG A 556 21.42 4.02 -6.15
N VAL A 557 21.77 2.99 -6.92
CA VAL A 557 22.59 1.87 -6.45
C VAL A 557 24.05 2.13 -6.83
N PRO A 558 25.00 2.08 -5.88
CA PRO A 558 26.42 2.26 -6.19
C PRO A 558 26.88 1.36 -7.34
N LEU A 559 27.72 1.89 -8.23
CA LEU A 559 28.23 1.26 -9.45
C LEU A 559 27.16 0.98 -10.53
N LEU A 560 26.05 0.33 -10.19
CA LEU A 560 24.98 -0.02 -11.14
C LEU A 560 24.34 1.23 -11.77
N SER A 561 24.02 2.22 -10.94
CA SER A 561 23.38 3.46 -11.42
C SER A 561 24.30 4.38 -12.22
N LYS A 562 25.60 4.09 -12.31
CA LYS A 562 26.49 4.80 -13.25
C LYS A 562 26.19 4.45 -14.71
N PHE A 563 25.72 3.23 -14.96
CA PHE A 563 25.45 2.72 -16.30
C PHE A 563 23.96 2.67 -16.61
N LEU A 564 23.14 2.21 -15.65
CA LEU A 564 21.70 2.00 -15.86
C LEU A 564 20.84 3.16 -15.35
N GLY A 565 21.45 4.19 -14.76
CA GLY A 565 20.73 5.30 -14.12
C GLY A 565 20.01 4.88 -12.83
N PRO A 566 19.06 5.69 -12.34
CA PRO A 566 18.26 5.34 -11.17
C PRO A 566 17.50 4.03 -11.38
N LEU A 567 17.24 3.34 -10.28
CA LEU A 567 16.47 2.10 -10.19
C LEU A 567 15.17 2.36 -9.43
N ARG A 568 14.08 1.78 -9.91
CA ARG A 568 12.91 1.46 -9.10
C ARG A 568 12.70 -0.05 -9.05
N TYR A 569 12.15 -0.52 -7.95
CA TYR A 569 11.79 -1.91 -7.78
C TYR A 569 10.43 -2.04 -7.08
N ASP A 570 9.73 -3.12 -7.42
CA ASP A 570 8.47 -3.52 -6.81
C ASP A 570 8.44 -5.04 -6.68
N ILE A 571 8.41 -5.55 -5.46
CA ILE A 571 8.51 -6.98 -5.16
C ILE A 571 7.36 -7.34 -4.24
N PHE A 572 6.65 -8.42 -4.55
CA PHE A 572 5.58 -8.88 -3.67
C PHE A 572 5.43 -10.41 -3.66
N LEU A 573 4.84 -10.89 -2.57
CA LEU A 573 4.27 -12.23 -2.45
C LEU A 573 2.80 -12.08 -2.10
N GLY A 574 1.92 -12.57 -2.96
CA GLY A 574 0.47 -12.48 -2.81
C GLY A 574 -0.20 -13.83 -2.92
N GLN A 575 -1.46 -13.86 -2.52
CA GLN A 575 -2.32 -15.04 -2.65
C GLN A 575 -3.29 -14.85 -3.81
N THR A 576 -3.38 -15.87 -4.67
CA THR A 576 -4.42 -15.94 -5.71
C THR A 576 -5.65 -16.63 -5.14
N ASP A 577 -6.83 -16.17 -5.55
CA ASP A 577 -8.10 -16.79 -5.18
C ASP A 577 -8.83 -17.24 -6.46
N GLY A 578 -9.75 -18.18 -6.30
CA GLY A 578 -10.57 -18.68 -7.41
C GLY A 578 -9.83 -19.65 -8.33
N GLN A 579 -8.79 -20.32 -7.82
CA GLN A 579 -8.21 -21.48 -8.51
C GLN A 579 -8.99 -22.72 -8.08
N HIS A 580 -9.53 -23.45 -9.05
CA HIS A 580 -10.38 -24.61 -8.84
C HIS A 580 -9.68 -25.92 -9.20
N TYR A 581 -8.73 -25.90 -10.13
CA TYR A 581 -8.11 -27.14 -10.60
C TYR A 581 -6.59 -27.05 -10.68
N VAL A 582 -5.92 -28.04 -10.08
CA VAL A 582 -4.46 -28.20 -10.14
C VAL A 582 -4.09 -29.60 -10.60
N PHE A 583 -3.20 -29.70 -11.60
CA PHE A 583 -2.66 -30.97 -12.07
C PHE A 583 -1.36 -31.32 -11.37
N THR A 584 -1.37 -32.43 -10.64
CA THR A 584 -0.27 -32.89 -9.78
C THR A 584 0.25 -34.26 -10.24
N SER A 585 1.29 -34.78 -9.58
CA SER A 585 1.79 -36.13 -9.82
C SER A 585 0.75 -37.23 -9.52
N LYS A 586 -0.33 -36.89 -8.81
CA LYS A 586 -1.46 -37.78 -8.52
C LYS A 586 -2.63 -37.62 -9.51
N GLY A 587 -2.47 -36.79 -10.53
CA GLY A 587 -3.52 -36.42 -11.48
C GLY A 587 -4.16 -35.06 -11.18
N LEU A 588 -5.28 -34.80 -11.85
CA LEU A 588 -6.07 -33.58 -11.72
C LEU A 588 -6.84 -33.57 -10.39
N ILE A 589 -6.70 -32.50 -9.62
CA ILE A 589 -7.41 -32.28 -8.35
C ILE A 589 -8.26 -31.01 -8.49
N GLY A 590 -9.51 -31.04 -8.04
CA GLY A 590 -10.48 -29.94 -8.11
C GLY A 590 -11.94 -30.45 -8.21
N PRO A 591 -12.97 -29.59 -8.20
CA PRO A 591 -12.91 -28.11 -8.11
C PRO A 591 -12.61 -27.58 -6.70
N ASP A 592 -12.81 -28.40 -5.67
CA ASP A 592 -12.69 -28.00 -4.27
C ASP A 592 -11.24 -28.14 -3.78
N LEU A 593 -10.40 -27.16 -4.11
CA LEU A 593 -9.02 -27.13 -3.63
C LEU A 593 -8.94 -26.76 -2.15
N GLY A 594 -8.26 -27.59 -1.35
CA GLY A 594 -8.06 -27.32 0.08
C GLY A 594 -7.05 -26.20 0.37
N THR A 595 -6.08 -25.98 -0.53
CA THR A 595 -5.12 -24.87 -0.44
C THR A 595 -4.97 -24.16 -1.78
N GLN A 596 -5.20 -22.84 -1.77
CA GLN A 596 -5.02 -21.96 -2.92
C GLN A 596 -3.52 -21.68 -3.16
N PRO A 597 -3.10 -21.47 -4.42
CA PRO A 597 -1.71 -21.14 -4.72
C PRO A 597 -1.39 -19.67 -4.41
N PHE A 598 -0.10 -19.35 -4.48
CA PHE A 598 0.45 -18.03 -4.27
C PHE A 598 1.03 -17.50 -5.57
N VAL A 599 1.06 -16.18 -5.73
CA VAL A 599 1.72 -15.48 -6.82
C VAL A 599 2.86 -14.63 -6.26
N GLN A 600 4.05 -14.76 -6.83
CA GLN A 600 5.17 -13.87 -6.54
C GLN A 600 5.42 -12.96 -7.74
N GLY A 601 5.75 -11.69 -7.50
CA GLY A 601 6.06 -10.72 -8.53
C GLY A 601 7.33 -9.93 -8.21
N GLN A 602 8.14 -9.68 -9.24
CA GLN A 602 9.36 -8.90 -9.17
C GLN A 602 9.44 -8.00 -10.38
N ARG A 603 9.57 -6.70 -10.12
CA ARG A 603 9.77 -5.69 -11.15
C ARG A 603 10.99 -4.85 -10.81
N PHE A 604 11.84 -4.62 -11.80
CA PHE A 604 12.98 -3.71 -11.72
C PHE A 604 12.96 -2.79 -12.94
N SER A 605 12.91 -1.49 -12.69
CA SER A 605 12.84 -0.46 -13.73
C SER A 605 14.09 0.42 -13.66
N PHE A 606 14.70 0.71 -14.80
CA PHE A 606 15.92 1.50 -14.93
C PHE A 606 15.69 2.69 -15.84
N LYS A 607 16.33 3.83 -15.53
CA LYS A 607 16.25 5.04 -16.35
C LYS A 607 17.65 5.56 -16.72
N PRO A 608 18.34 4.94 -17.70
CA PRO A 608 19.70 5.33 -18.08
C PRO A 608 19.80 6.78 -18.55
N THR A 609 18.73 7.32 -19.15
CA THR A 609 18.65 8.72 -19.54
C THR A 609 17.27 9.29 -19.21
N PRO A 610 17.11 10.63 -19.12
CA PRO A 610 15.79 11.28 -19.00
C PRO A 610 14.77 10.97 -20.10
N ASN A 611 15.19 10.33 -21.19
CA ASN A 611 14.38 10.06 -22.37
C ASN A 611 14.19 8.56 -22.63
N PHE A 612 14.82 7.70 -21.84
CA PHE A 612 14.78 6.25 -22.03
C PHE A 612 14.66 5.55 -20.68
N GLU A 613 13.62 4.75 -20.56
CA GLU A 613 13.33 3.88 -19.41
C GLU A 613 13.08 2.47 -19.92
N PHE A 614 13.53 1.47 -19.17
CA PHE A 614 13.18 0.08 -19.43
C PHE A 614 12.93 -0.68 -18.13
N GLY A 615 12.01 -1.63 -18.19
CA GLY A 615 11.59 -2.48 -17.07
C GLY A 615 11.82 -3.96 -17.38
N LEU A 616 12.16 -4.70 -16.34
CA LEU A 616 12.23 -6.15 -16.34
C LEU A 616 11.27 -6.67 -15.28
N THR A 617 10.42 -7.61 -15.66
CA THR A 617 9.43 -8.19 -14.76
C THR A 617 9.52 -9.71 -14.79
N LYS A 618 9.37 -10.34 -13.63
CA LYS A 618 9.19 -11.78 -13.48
C LYS A 618 8.06 -12.05 -12.50
N THR A 619 7.15 -12.95 -12.85
CA THR A 619 6.08 -13.38 -11.95
C THR A 619 5.92 -14.90 -12.02
N GLY A 620 5.30 -15.49 -11.01
CA GLY A 620 4.83 -16.85 -11.14
C GLY A 620 3.87 -17.31 -10.06
N ILE A 621 2.96 -18.20 -10.45
CA ILE A 621 2.04 -18.91 -9.56
C ILE A 621 2.72 -20.18 -9.07
N PHE A 622 2.70 -20.42 -7.76
CA PHE A 622 3.36 -21.57 -7.13
C PHE A 622 2.66 -21.99 -5.83
N GLY A 623 2.97 -23.20 -5.36
CA GLY A 623 2.33 -23.76 -4.17
C GLY A 623 0.90 -24.25 -4.44
N GLY A 624 0.11 -24.42 -3.39
CA GLY A 624 -1.26 -24.94 -3.46
C GLY A 624 -1.36 -26.47 -3.31
N THR A 625 -2.51 -27.03 -3.65
CA THR A 625 -2.78 -28.47 -3.44
C THR A 625 -1.80 -29.32 -4.26
N GLY A 626 -1.06 -30.22 -3.59
CA GLY A 626 -0.03 -31.05 -4.21
C GLY A 626 1.35 -30.41 -4.39
N TYR A 627 1.49 -29.10 -4.12
CA TYR A 627 2.75 -28.35 -4.23
C TYR A 627 3.04 -27.61 -2.91
N PRO A 628 4.05 -28.02 -2.12
CA PRO A 628 4.25 -27.51 -0.77
C PRO A 628 4.74 -26.04 -0.78
N LEU A 629 4.10 -25.20 0.03
CA LEU A 629 4.52 -23.82 0.27
C LEU A 629 5.76 -23.80 1.18
N THR A 630 6.95 -23.75 0.58
CA THR A 630 8.24 -23.70 1.29
C THR A 630 9.14 -22.63 0.69
N ALA A 631 10.09 -22.12 1.47
CA ALA A 631 11.10 -21.17 0.98
C ALA A 631 11.91 -21.74 -0.19
N GLY A 632 12.18 -23.05 -0.19
CA GLY A 632 12.87 -23.73 -1.29
C GLY A 632 12.05 -23.73 -2.60
N TYR A 633 10.73 -23.90 -2.51
CA TYR A 633 9.86 -23.77 -3.68
C TYR A 633 9.78 -22.34 -4.18
N LEU A 634 9.59 -21.36 -3.28
CA LEU A 634 9.62 -19.94 -3.66
C LEU A 634 10.94 -19.55 -4.35
N PHE A 635 12.07 -20.00 -3.81
CA PHE A 635 13.38 -19.79 -4.41
C PHE A 635 13.46 -20.42 -5.81
N ARG A 636 12.94 -21.64 -5.96
CA ARG A 636 12.88 -22.34 -7.25
C ARG A 636 12.03 -21.59 -8.27
N THR A 637 10.81 -21.19 -7.91
CA THR A 637 9.91 -20.36 -8.74
C THR A 637 10.60 -19.08 -9.21
N THR A 638 11.33 -18.45 -8.29
CA THR A 638 11.95 -17.15 -8.51
C THR A 638 13.20 -17.22 -9.40
N PHE A 639 14.12 -18.14 -9.12
CA PHE A 639 15.48 -18.09 -9.69
C PHE A 639 15.76 -19.18 -10.73
N THR A 640 14.96 -20.24 -10.79
CA THR A 640 15.18 -21.30 -11.78
C THR A 640 14.73 -20.83 -13.17
N SER A 641 15.36 -21.38 -14.21
CA SER A 641 14.99 -21.25 -15.63
C SER A 641 14.48 -22.57 -16.24
N ALA A 642 14.81 -23.72 -15.64
CA ALA A 642 14.38 -25.04 -16.10
C ALA A 642 12.86 -25.20 -16.22
N ASN A 643 12.42 -25.78 -17.34
CA ASN A 643 11.03 -26.12 -17.64
C ASN A 643 10.76 -27.59 -17.28
N TYR A 644 9.58 -27.84 -16.71
CA TYR A 644 9.11 -29.16 -16.29
C TYR A 644 7.69 -29.40 -16.77
N THR A 645 7.37 -30.65 -17.07
CA THR A 645 6.04 -31.09 -17.46
C THR A 645 5.03 -30.85 -16.34
N ALA A 646 3.75 -30.70 -16.71
CA ALA A 646 2.69 -30.53 -15.74
C ALA A 646 2.59 -31.75 -14.81
N GLY A 647 2.40 -31.51 -13.51
CA GLY A 647 2.31 -32.56 -12.50
C GLY A 647 3.65 -33.03 -11.94
N ASP A 648 4.80 -32.63 -12.52
CA ASP A 648 6.10 -32.93 -11.91
C ASP A 648 6.21 -32.25 -10.54
N ALA A 649 6.57 -33.01 -9.51
CA ALA A 649 6.81 -32.50 -8.16
C ALA A 649 7.97 -31.48 -8.12
N LYS A 650 8.85 -31.47 -9.11
CA LYS A 650 9.96 -30.49 -9.22
C LYS A 650 9.57 -29.22 -9.95
N LYS A 651 8.34 -29.13 -10.49
CA LYS A 651 7.91 -27.96 -11.28
C LYS A 651 8.01 -26.69 -10.42
N PRO A 652 8.69 -25.64 -10.91
CA PRO A 652 8.88 -24.39 -10.18
C PRO A 652 7.60 -23.58 -10.04
N GLY A 653 6.51 -24.01 -10.66
CA GLY A 653 5.27 -23.25 -10.79
C GLY A 653 5.00 -22.87 -12.24
N ASP A 654 4.13 -21.89 -12.41
CA ASP A 654 3.75 -21.27 -13.67
C ASP A 654 4.40 -19.89 -13.74
N ARG A 655 5.34 -19.68 -14.67
CA ARG A 655 6.25 -18.53 -14.63
C ARG A 655 6.09 -17.69 -15.89
N ARG A 656 6.19 -16.38 -15.72
CA ARG A 656 6.22 -15.41 -16.83
C ARG A 656 7.35 -14.43 -16.68
N SER A 657 7.84 -13.95 -17.81
CA SER A 657 8.78 -12.84 -17.87
C SER A 657 8.23 -11.72 -18.76
N GLY A 658 8.60 -10.49 -18.43
CA GLY A 658 8.18 -9.29 -19.15
C GLY A 658 9.32 -8.31 -19.31
N PHE A 659 9.30 -7.59 -20.43
CA PHE A 659 10.19 -6.47 -20.71
C PHE A 659 9.34 -5.30 -21.21
N ASP A 660 9.61 -4.10 -20.72
CA ASP A 660 8.95 -2.90 -21.21
C ASP A 660 9.95 -1.77 -21.40
N MET A 661 9.62 -0.83 -22.27
CA MET A 661 10.43 0.36 -22.49
C MET A 661 9.58 1.57 -22.87
N THR A 662 10.08 2.75 -22.49
CA THR A 662 9.56 4.03 -22.96
C THR A 662 10.70 4.86 -23.54
N TYR A 663 10.44 5.54 -24.65
CA TYR A 663 11.44 6.34 -25.36
C TYR A 663 10.84 7.64 -25.90
N ARG A 664 11.38 8.79 -25.48
CA ARG A 664 11.01 10.11 -26.01
C ARG A 664 11.76 10.38 -27.30
N ILE A 665 11.01 10.50 -28.40
CA ILE A 665 11.56 10.50 -29.76
C ILE A 665 12.45 11.74 -30.00
N PRO A 666 13.71 11.58 -30.47
CA PRO A 666 14.57 12.71 -30.82
C PRO A 666 13.90 13.69 -31.79
N ARG A 667 14.17 15.00 -31.63
CA ARG A 667 13.50 16.12 -32.33
C ARG A 667 12.00 16.29 -32.04
N LEU A 668 11.35 15.33 -31.37
CA LEU A 668 9.95 15.38 -30.95
C LEU A 668 9.81 15.15 -29.43
N ARG A 669 10.89 15.33 -28.67
CA ARG A 669 10.92 15.06 -27.22
C ARG A 669 9.94 15.92 -26.42
N ASP A 670 9.48 17.03 -26.99
CA ASP A 670 8.53 17.94 -26.38
C ASP A 670 7.06 17.56 -26.66
N ARG A 671 6.80 16.41 -27.32
CA ARG A 671 5.45 16.02 -27.72
C ARG A 671 5.20 14.52 -27.92
N LEU A 672 6.22 13.72 -28.26
CA LEU A 672 6.02 12.33 -28.70
C LEU A 672 6.87 11.34 -27.87
N THR A 673 6.17 10.39 -27.27
CA THR A 673 6.75 9.22 -26.59
C THR A 673 6.31 7.96 -27.31
N TRP A 674 7.24 7.04 -27.56
CA TRP A 674 6.96 5.68 -27.97
C TRP A 674 7.18 4.75 -26.79
N TYR A 675 6.41 3.68 -26.71
CA TYR A 675 6.58 2.63 -25.72
C TYR A 675 6.26 1.26 -26.29
N ALA A 676 6.83 0.24 -25.67
CA ALA A 676 6.60 -1.14 -26.02
C ALA A 676 6.68 -2.02 -24.78
N GLU A 677 6.02 -3.17 -24.86
CA GLU A 677 5.99 -4.20 -23.84
C GLU A 677 6.01 -5.57 -24.53
N GLU A 678 6.78 -6.48 -23.98
CA GLU A 678 6.87 -7.88 -24.39
C GLU A 678 6.57 -8.79 -23.20
N PHE A 679 5.88 -9.90 -23.47
CA PHE A 679 5.42 -10.85 -22.48
C PHE A 679 5.65 -12.28 -22.96
N SER A 680 6.28 -13.11 -22.14
CA SER A 680 6.54 -14.52 -22.44
C SER A 680 6.06 -15.43 -21.31
N GLU A 681 5.49 -16.56 -21.69
CA GLU A 681 5.18 -17.69 -20.79
C GLU A 681 6.37 -18.66 -20.75
N ASP A 682 6.72 -19.15 -19.55
CA ASP A 682 7.75 -20.15 -19.25
C ASP A 682 9.18 -19.90 -19.78
N GLU A 683 9.43 -18.79 -20.47
CA GLU A 683 10.75 -18.35 -20.93
C GLU A 683 11.47 -17.41 -19.93
N THR A 684 12.80 -17.43 -19.97
CA THR A 684 13.64 -16.62 -19.07
C THR A 684 13.60 -15.12 -19.34
N SER A 685 13.46 -14.71 -20.61
CA SER A 685 13.37 -13.31 -20.99
C SER A 685 12.75 -13.15 -22.38
N PRO A 686 11.75 -12.27 -22.56
CA PRO A 686 11.16 -12.00 -23.87
C PRO A 686 12.18 -11.47 -24.89
N LEU A 687 13.18 -10.69 -24.46
CA LEU A 687 14.22 -10.14 -25.33
C LEU A 687 15.05 -11.21 -26.05
N LEU A 688 15.17 -12.40 -25.46
CA LEU A 688 15.90 -13.52 -26.08
C LEU A 688 15.01 -14.33 -27.02
N PHE A 689 13.68 -14.20 -26.87
CA PHE A 689 12.68 -14.97 -27.58
C PHE A 689 11.54 -14.09 -28.14
N PRO A 690 11.83 -13.02 -28.91
CA PRO A 690 10.81 -12.07 -29.36
C PRO A 690 9.78 -12.69 -30.29
N ARG A 691 10.15 -13.74 -31.04
CA ARG A 691 9.21 -14.50 -31.90
C ARG A 691 8.22 -15.36 -31.12
N MET A 692 8.45 -15.54 -29.83
CA MET A 692 7.67 -16.34 -28.88
C MET A 692 7.11 -15.46 -27.77
N SER A 693 6.96 -14.15 -28.03
CA SER A 693 6.47 -13.19 -27.04
C SER A 693 5.26 -12.46 -27.59
N ALA A 694 4.24 -12.32 -26.75
CA ALA A 694 3.18 -11.36 -26.98
C ALA A 694 3.78 -9.96 -26.91
N MET A 695 3.27 -9.05 -27.75
CA MET A 695 3.80 -7.69 -27.79
C MET A 695 2.70 -6.65 -27.83
N ARG A 696 3.01 -5.53 -27.20
CA ARG A 696 2.23 -4.31 -27.24
C ARG A 696 3.17 -3.18 -27.61
N SER A 697 2.71 -2.29 -28.48
CA SER A 697 3.44 -1.06 -28.78
C SER A 697 2.48 0.10 -28.93
N GLY A 698 2.87 1.26 -28.44
CA GLY A 698 2.07 2.46 -28.53
C GLY A 698 2.87 3.72 -28.72
N ILE A 699 2.17 4.74 -29.21
CA ILE A 699 2.65 6.10 -29.28
C ILE A 699 1.74 7.01 -28.46
N TYR A 700 2.34 7.98 -27.79
CA TYR A 700 1.63 9.04 -27.08
C TYR A 700 2.13 10.40 -27.55
N ALA A 701 1.26 11.10 -28.27
CA ALA A 701 1.44 12.48 -28.69
C ALA A 701 0.72 13.41 -27.70
N ALA A 702 1.45 14.02 -26.77
CA ALA A 702 0.90 14.86 -25.68
C ALA A 702 0.29 16.20 -26.15
N LYS A 703 0.60 16.60 -27.39
CA LYS A 703 0.00 17.73 -28.10
C LYS A 703 0.03 17.48 -29.62
N LEU A 704 -1.04 17.82 -30.32
CA LEU A 704 -1.07 17.83 -31.79
C LEU A 704 -0.55 19.18 -32.34
N PRO A 705 0.04 19.22 -33.55
CA PRO A 705 0.71 20.43 -34.07
C PRO A 705 -0.14 21.71 -34.08
N TRP A 706 -1.43 21.58 -34.39
CA TRP A 706 -2.39 22.70 -34.52
C TRP A 706 -3.38 22.77 -33.34
N LEU A 707 -3.34 21.79 -32.44
CA LEU A 707 -4.29 21.62 -31.34
C LEU A 707 -3.52 21.30 -30.06
N PRO A 708 -2.88 22.30 -29.41
CA PRO A 708 -1.98 22.08 -28.28
C PRO A 708 -2.67 21.52 -27.03
N ARG A 709 -4.00 21.63 -26.94
CA ARG A 709 -4.83 21.08 -25.87
C ARG A 709 -5.31 19.65 -26.13
N VAL A 710 -5.04 19.10 -27.31
CA VAL A 710 -5.49 17.77 -27.72
C VAL A 710 -4.30 16.82 -27.73
N ASP A 711 -4.44 15.68 -27.04
CA ASP A 711 -3.51 14.57 -27.14
C ASP A 711 -4.04 13.44 -28.02
N LEU A 712 -3.15 12.54 -28.42
CA LEU A 712 -3.49 11.32 -29.13
C LEU A 712 -2.62 10.18 -28.61
N ARG A 713 -3.27 9.06 -28.30
CA ARG A 713 -2.62 7.80 -27.98
C ARG A 713 -3.15 6.71 -28.90
N VAL A 714 -2.24 5.87 -29.41
CA VAL A 714 -2.57 4.70 -30.23
C VAL A 714 -1.72 3.54 -29.75
N GLU A 715 -2.34 2.39 -29.51
CA GLU A 715 -1.70 1.15 -29.06
C GLU A 715 -2.13 0.00 -29.98
N GLY A 716 -1.19 -0.81 -30.43
CA GLY A 716 -1.42 -2.13 -31.01
C GLY A 716 -0.98 -3.20 -30.03
N VAL A 717 -1.72 -4.30 -29.96
CA VAL A 717 -1.47 -5.40 -29.03
C VAL A 717 -1.78 -6.74 -29.69
N TYR A 718 -1.00 -7.77 -29.39
CA TYR A 718 -1.32 -9.13 -29.79
C TYR A 718 -0.80 -10.20 -28.83
N THR A 719 -1.55 -11.28 -28.71
CA THR A 719 -1.24 -12.55 -28.03
C THR A 719 -1.37 -13.76 -28.96
N ASP A 720 -1.84 -13.59 -30.20
CA ASP A 720 -1.89 -14.63 -31.26
C ASP A 720 -0.53 -14.86 -31.92
N VAL A 721 0.49 -15.25 -31.14
CA VAL A 721 1.88 -15.38 -31.61
C VAL A 721 2.03 -16.54 -32.62
N PRO A 722 2.37 -16.28 -33.89
CA PRO A 722 2.37 -17.33 -34.94
C PRO A 722 3.36 -18.48 -34.69
N SER A 723 4.47 -18.22 -34.00
CA SER A 723 5.51 -19.23 -33.77
C SER A 723 5.08 -20.36 -32.82
N TYR A 724 4.01 -20.17 -32.04
CA TYR A 724 3.44 -21.21 -31.17
C TYR A 724 2.37 -22.07 -31.86
N GLY A 725 2.00 -21.72 -33.09
CA GLY A 725 0.83 -22.27 -33.79
C GLY A 725 -0.45 -21.57 -33.31
N ALA A 726 -1.36 -21.32 -34.24
CA ALA A 726 -2.65 -20.69 -33.95
C ALA A 726 -3.55 -21.62 -33.12
N GLY A 727 -4.52 -21.03 -32.42
CA GLY A 727 -5.66 -21.73 -31.80
C GLY A 727 -5.44 -22.42 -30.47
N LYS A 728 -4.33 -22.17 -29.78
CA LYS A 728 -3.95 -22.91 -28.56
C LYS A 728 -4.10 -22.10 -27.27
N GLY A 729 -4.35 -20.79 -27.37
CA GLY A 729 -4.60 -19.93 -26.23
C GLY A 729 -3.47 -19.97 -25.21
N TYR A 730 -2.20 -19.90 -25.65
CA TYR A 730 -1.05 -20.18 -24.77
C TYR A 730 -0.82 -19.12 -23.69
N PHE A 731 -0.99 -17.85 -24.03
CA PHE A 731 -0.80 -16.77 -23.06
C PHE A 731 -1.88 -16.82 -21.98
N TYR A 732 -1.50 -16.53 -20.73
CA TYR A 732 -2.36 -16.62 -19.54
C TYR A 732 -2.84 -18.02 -19.16
N PHE A 733 -2.57 -19.04 -19.96
CA PHE A 733 -2.94 -20.42 -19.69
C PHE A 733 -1.81 -21.19 -18.99
N ASN A 734 -2.17 -22.19 -18.17
CA ASN A 734 -1.19 -23.11 -17.62
C ASN A 734 -1.73 -24.54 -17.46
N ALA A 735 -0.89 -25.53 -17.82
CA ALA A 735 -1.27 -26.94 -17.71
C ALA A 735 -1.21 -27.52 -16.28
N THR A 736 -0.56 -26.84 -15.33
CA THR A 736 -0.57 -27.21 -13.91
C THR A 736 -1.65 -26.46 -13.15
N TYR A 737 -1.70 -25.13 -13.27
CA TYR A 737 -2.71 -24.27 -12.64
C TYR A 737 -3.77 -23.94 -13.68
N ARG A 738 -4.87 -24.71 -13.71
CA ARG A 738 -5.77 -24.74 -14.89
C ARG A 738 -6.62 -23.50 -15.06
N ASP A 739 -6.86 -22.78 -13.97
CA ASP A 739 -7.57 -21.50 -14.04
C ASP A 739 -6.70 -20.38 -14.63
N GLY A 740 -5.43 -20.69 -14.93
CA GLY A 740 -4.50 -19.78 -15.58
C GLY A 740 -4.15 -18.59 -14.70
N PHE A 741 -3.68 -17.53 -15.35
CA PHE A 741 -3.26 -16.28 -14.72
C PHE A 741 -4.45 -15.36 -14.40
N THR A 742 -5.36 -15.89 -13.58
CA THR A 742 -6.61 -15.25 -13.20
C THR A 742 -6.75 -15.14 -11.69
N LYS A 743 -7.62 -14.23 -11.27
CA LYS A 743 -8.16 -14.16 -9.91
C LYS A 743 -9.68 -14.10 -9.98
N ASN A 744 -10.36 -15.07 -9.37
CA ASN A 744 -11.81 -15.25 -9.46
C ASN A 744 -12.32 -15.22 -10.91
N GLY A 745 -11.61 -15.88 -11.83
CA GLY A 745 -11.96 -15.96 -13.26
C GLY A 745 -11.66 -14.70 -14.09
N ASN A 746 -11.23 -13.59 -13.47
CA ASN A 746 -10.78 -12.40 -14.20
C ASN A 746 -9.28 -12.48 -14.49
N ILE A 747 -8.88 -12.22 -15.73
CA ILE A 747 -7.47 -12.09 -16.11
C ILE A 747 -6.80 -10.99 -15.26
N ILE A 748 -5.64 -11.30 -14.68
CA ILE A 748 -4.80 -10.35 -13.93
C ILE A 748 -4.11 -9.34 -14.86
N GLY A 749 -3.77 -9.78 -16.06
CA GLY A 749 -3.10 -9.00 -17.10
C GLY A 749 -4.03 -8.16 -17.98
N ASP A 750 -3.76 -8.20 -19.29
CA ASP A 750 -4.34 -7.37 -20.33
C ASP A 750 -5.74 -7.86 -20.75
N TRP A 751 -6.61 -6.93 -21.12
CA TRP A 751 -7.96 -7.20 -21.60
C TRP A 751 -7.99 -7.94 -22.94
N ILE A 752 -6.89 -7.88 -23.72
CA ILE A 752 -6.81 -8.55 -25.03
C ILE A 752 -7.03 -10.07 -24.93
N GLY A 753 -6.77 -10.64 -23.75
CA GLY A 753 -7.00 -12.05 -23.48
C GLY A 753 -6.09 -12.98 -24.30
N ARG A 754 -6.61 -14.17 -24.58
CA ARG A 754 -5.89 -15.29 -25.19
C ARG A 754 -6.10 -15.29 -26.70
N ASP A 755 -5.03 -15.56 -27.46
CA ASP A 755 -5.01 -15.60 -28.94
C ASP A 755 -5.75 -14.42 -29.59
N GLY A 756 -5.58 -13.22 -29.02
CA GLY A 756 -6.23 -12.00 -29.46
C GLY A 756 -5.25 -11.02 -30.10
N ARG A 757 -5.71 -10.25 -31.06
CA ARG A 757 -5.02 -9.06 -31.58
C ARG A 757 -5.94 -7.86 -31.64
N GLY A 758 -5.41 -6.68 -31.39
CA GLY A 758 -6.24 -5.51 -31.22
C GLY A 758 -5.51 -4.19 -31.39
N VAL A 759 -6.32 -3.15 -31.52
CA VAL A 759 -5.87 -1.76 -31.55
C VAL A 759 -6.74 -0.97 -30.58
N SER A 760 -6.14 -0.05 -29.85
CA SER A 760 -6.85 0.97 -29.11
C SER A 760 -6.32 2.36 -29.44
N ALA A 761 -7.22 3.33 -29.49
CA ALA A 761 -6.89 4.72 -29.70
C ALA A 761 -7.70 5.59 -28.75
N ALA A 762 -7.06 6.60 -28.16
CA ALA A 762 -7.73 7.57 -27.31
C ALA A 762 -7.22 8.98 -27.61
N SER A 763 -8.12 9.95 -27.59
CA SER A 763 -7.76 11.36 -27.73
C SER A 763 -8.47 12.16 -26.65
N THR A 764 -7.70 12.95 -25.89
CA THR A 764 -8.18 13.77 -24.79
C THR A 764 -8.06 15.24 -25.15
N ILE A 765 -9.17 15.95 -25.05
CA ILE A 765 -9.27 17.41 -25.16
C ILE A 765 -9.22 17.98 -23.75
N TRP A 766 -8.15 18.69 -23.43
CA TRP A 766 -7.91 19.23 -22.10
C TRP A 766 -8.38 20.67 -21.97
N LEU A 767 -9.24 20.94 -20.99
CA LEU A 767 -9.62 22.30 -20.61
C LEU A 767 -8.84 22.78 -19.38
N SER A 768 -8.57 21.88 -18.44
CA SER A 768 -7.68 22.07 -17.29
C SER A 768 -7.13 20.70 -16.86
N ALA A 769 -6.37 20.62 -15.76
CA ALA A 769 -5.92 19.34 -15.21
C ALA A 769 -7.06 18.39 -14.81
N LYS A 770 -8.20 18.94 -14.35
CA LYS A 770 -9.36 18.17 -13.85
C LYS A 770 -10.57 18.22 -14.78
N ASN A 771 -10.52 19.04 -15.84
CA ASN A 771 -11.59 19.21 -16.82
C ASN A 771 -11.13 18.71 -18.20
N SER A 772 -11.72 17.63 -18.69
CA SER A 772 -11.37 17.08 -20.01
C SER A 772 -12.51 16.30 -20.65
N PHE A 773 -12.46 16.21 -21.99
CA PHE A 773 -13.27 15.32 -22.80
C PHE A 773 -12.38 14.27 -23.45
N GLN A 774 -12.83 13.04 -23.54
CA GLN A 774 -12.07 11.95 -24.14
C GLN A 774 -12.92 11.20 -25.16
N LEU A 775 -12.31 10.92 -26.31
CA LEU A 775 -12.83 10.01 -27.32
C LEU A 775 -11.98 8.74 -27.29
N GLY A 776 -12.62 7.58 -27.32
CA GLY A 776 -11.97 6.28 -27.29
C GLY A 776 -12.46 5.38 -28.41
N TYR A 777 -11.55 4.56 -28.93
CA TYR A 777 -11.82 3.46 -29.85
C TYR A 777 -11.01 2.25 -29.42
N ARG A 778 -11.62 1.07 -29.46
CA ARG A 778 -10.94 -0.20 -29.20
C ARG A 778 -11.52 -1.27 -30.10
N GLU A 779 -10.66 -2.13 -30.60
CA GLU A 779 -11.02 -3.31 -31.38
C GLU A 779 -10.17 -4.50 -30.95
N ALA A 780 -10.79 -5.68 -30.95
CA ALA A 780 -10.10 -6.95 -30.83
C ALA A 780 -10.67 -7.97 -31.80
N VAL A 781 -9.78 -8.84 -32.28
CA VAL A 781 -10.09 -10.03 -33.07
C VAL A 781 -9.42 -11.20 -32.37
N VAL A 782 -10.21 -12.24 -32.09
CA VAL A 782 -9.73 -13.52 -31.56
C VAL A 782 -9.48 -14.46 -32.74
N ASP A 783 -8.35 -15.16 -32.71
CA ASP A 783 -7.96 -16.09 -33.77
C ASP A 783 -9.04 -17.16 -34.02
N HIS A 784 -9.30 -17.49 -35.29
CA HIS A 784 -10.37 -18.41 -35.66
C HIS A 784 -10.17 -19.83 -35.12
N GLU A 785 -8.92 -20.27 -34.94
CA GLU A 785 -8.62 -21.58 -34.39
C GLU A 785 -8.88 -21.64 -32.87
N PHE A 786 -8.95 -20.49 -32.18
CA PHE A 786 -9.32 -20.40 -30.77
C PHE A 786 -10.81 -20.04 -30.64
N LEU A 787 -11.62 -20.98 -30.17
CA LEU A 787 -13.07 -20.77 -29.92
C LEU A 787 -13.86 -20.25 -31.14
N GLN A 788 -13.51 -20.70 -32.37
CA GLN A 788 -14.11 -20.25 -33.64
C GLN A 788 -13.92 -18.74 -33.92
N GLY A 789 -12.99 -18.11 -33.20
CA GLY A 789 -12.70 -16.70 -33.27
C GLY A 789 -13.83 -15.79 -32.82
N GLY A 790 -13.68 -14.52 -33.16
CA GLY A 790 -14.66 -13.50 -32.88
C GLY A 790 -14.06 -12.12 -32.98
N ARG A 791 -14.92 -11.11 -32.95
CA ARG A 791 -14.51 -9.70 -32.99
C ARG A 791 -15.35 -8.89 -32.05
N TYR A 792 -14.74 -7.90 -31.42
CA TYR A 792 -15.49 -6.85 -30.77
C TYR A 792 -14.88 -5.47 -31.05
N GLN A 793 -15.73 -4.47 -31.08
CA GLN A 793 -15.41 -3.07 -31.32
C GLN A 793 -16.14 -2.21 -30.29
N ASN A 794 -15.47 -1.17 -29.82
CA ASN A 794 -16.01 -0.25 -28.83
C ASN A 794 -15.63 1.18 -29.21
N PHE A 795 -16.63 2.07 -29.20
CA PHE A 795 -16.47 3.50 -29.31
C PHE A 795 -16.94 4.13 -28.02
N SER A 796 -16.16 5.03 -27.44
CA SER A 796 -16.51 5.69 -26.18
C SER A 796 -16.31 7.19 -26.22
N ILE A 797 -17.15 7.89 -25.48
CA ILE A 797 -17.05 9.32 -25.21
C ILE A 797 -17.15 9.50 -23.70
N GLY A 798 -16.18 10.20 -23.12
CA GLY A 798 -16.12 10.50 -21.70
C GLY A 798 -15.89 11.98 -21.41
N ALA A 799 -16.38 12.44 -20.27
CA ALA A 799 -16.11 13.77 -19.73
C ALA A 799 -15.74 13.65 -18.25
N SER A 800 -14.76 14.45 -17.81
CA SER A 800 -14.41 14.65 -16.40
C SER A 800 -14.47 16.14 -16.12
N LEU A 801 -15.19 16.55 -15.07
CA LEU A 801 -15.45 17.95 -14.72
C LEU A 801 -15.32 18.16 -13.21
N SER A 802 -14.53 19.14 -12.79
CA SER A 802 -14.53 19.69 -11.45
C SER A 802 -15.69 20.68 -11.32
N LEU A 803 -16.76 20.28 -10.62
CA LEU A 803 -17.93 21.14 -10.40
C LEU A 803 -17.67 22.20 -9.33
N ARG A 804 -16.91 21.82 -8.30
CA ARG A 804 -16.39 22.67 -7.21
C ARG A 804 -14.97 22.23 -6.88
N SER A 805 -14.31 22.89 -5.93
CA SER A 805 -12.98 22.49 -5.44
C SER A 805 -12.98 21.07 -4.85
N ASN A 806 -14.09 20.66 -4.24
CA ASN A 806 -14.27 19.40 -3.52
C ASN A 806 -15.27 18.43 -4.19
N ILE A 807 -15.80 18.75 -5.37
CA ILE A 807 -16.75 17.88 -6.08
C ILE A 807 -16.30 17.71 -7.52
N GLN A 808 -16.10 16.46 -7.93
CA GLN A 808 -15.83 16.06 -9.31
C GLN A 808 -16.96 15.19 -9.83
N ALA A 809 -17.30 15.38 -11.11
CA ALA A 809 -18.24 14.56 -11.84
C ALA A 809 -17.57 13.99 -13.08
N SER A 810 -17.84 12.73 -13.40
CA SER A 810 -17.48 12.16 -14.69
C SER A 810 -18.65 11.42 -15.29
N ALA A 811 -18.79 11.49 -16.61
CA ALA A 811 -19.79 10.75 -17.34
C ALA A 811 -19.13 10.08 -18.55
N ALA A 812 -19.57 8.88 -18.90
CA ALA A 812 -19.10 8.18 -20.08
C ALA A 812 -20.23 7.41 -20.75
N VAL A 813 -20.21 7.37 -22.08
CA VAL A 813 -21.08 6.52 -22.90
C VAL A 813 -20.17 5.71 -23.82
N GLN A 814 -20.44 4.40 -23.91
CA GLN A 814 -19.81 3.52 -24.86
C GLN A 814 -20.85 2.80 -25.71
N TYR A 815 -20.53 2.66 -26.99
CA TYR A 815 -21.22 1.80 -27.94
C TYR A 815 -20.29 0.63 -28.27
N GLU A 816 -20.78 -0.57 -28.04
CA GLU A 816 -20.07 -1.82 -28.25
C GLU A 816 -20.79 -2.66 -29.30
N HIS A 817 -20.02 -3.21 -30.23
CA HIS A 817 -20.47 -4.16 -31.25
C HIS A 817 -19.60 -5.41 -31.16
N TRP A 818 -20.19 -6.58 -31.02
CA TRP A 818 -19.43 -7.82 -30.94
C TRP A 818 -20.08 -8.97 -31.70
N ALA A 819 -19.26 -9.86 -32.23
CA ALA A 819 -19.66 -11.05 -32.95
C ALA A 819 -18.75 -12.21 -32.54
N PHE A 820 -19.29 -13.09 -31.70
CA PHE A 820 -18.67 -14.34 -31.29
C PHE A 820 -19.61 -15.47 -31.69
N PRO A 821 -19.30 -16.26 -32.76
CA PRO A 821 -20.21 -17.26 -33.31
C PRO A 821 -20.70 -18.29 -32.28
N ILE A 822 -19.84 -18.62 -31.31
CA ILE A 822 -20.17 -19.52 -30.20
C ILE A 822 -21.24 -18.90 -29.28
N LEU A 823 -21.16 -17.60 -28.97
CA LEU A 823 -22.08 -16.93 -28.05
C LEU A 823 -23.41 -16.54 -28.71
N SER A 824 -23.39 -16.17 -29.99
CA SER A 824 -24.58 -15.80 -30.74
C SER A 824 -24.39 -15.99 -32.25
N ALA A 825 -25.44 -16.46 -32.92
CA ALA A 825 -25.47 -16.61 -34.38
C ALA A 825 -25.44 -15.27 -35.13
N PHE A 826 -25.82 -14.17 -34.44
CA PHE A 826 -25.87 -12.83 -35.03
C PHE A 826 -25.01 -11.86 -34.21
N PRO A 827 -24.38 -10.87 -34.85
CA PRO A 827 -23.70 -9.79 -34.14
C PRO A 827 -24.62 -9.09 -33.14
N GLN A 828 -24.07 -8.74 -31.99
CA GLN A 828 -24.78 -8.05 -30.90
C GLN A 828 -24.29 -6.61 -30.77
N ASN A 829 -25.18 -5.75 -30.30
CA ASN A 829 -24.88 -4.36 -29.97
C ASN A 829 -25.21 -4.10 -28.51
N ASN A 830 -24.42 -3.25 -27.88
CA ASN A 830 -24.59 -2.86 -26.50
C ASN A 830 -24.26 -1.36 -26.35
N VAL A 831 -25.05 -0.67 -25.54
CA VAL A 831 -24.76 0.70 -25.12
C VAL A 831 -24.65 0.67 -23.61
N SER A 832 -23.52 1.15 -23.09
CA SER A 832 -23.33 1.34 -21.65
C SER A 832 -23.13 2.81 -21.37
N SER A 833 -23.78 3.32 -20.34
CA SER A 833 -23.59 4.69 -19.87
C SER A 833 -23.25 4.69 -18.39
N SER A 834 -22.43 5.63 -17.95
CA SER A 834 -22.08 5.78 -16.55
C SER A 834 -22.00 7.24 -16.15
N ILE A 835 -22.38 7.52 -14.90
CA ILE A 835 -22.20 8.82 -14.25
C ILE A 835 -21.60 8.55 -12.88
N GLN A 836 -20.52 9.24 -12.56
CA GLN A 836 -19.85 9.17 -11.27
C GLN A 836 -19.74 10.54 -10.65
N LEU A 837 -20.03 10.62 -9.36
CA LEU A 837 -19.81 11.78 -8.51
C LEU A 837 -18.79 11.41 -7.44
N ILE A 838 -17.80 12.26 -7.24
CA ILE A 838 -16.77 12.13 -6.22
C ILE A 838 -16.79 13.39 -5.37
N TYR A 839 -17.01 13.21 -4.08
CA TYR A 839 -16.83 14.23 -3.05
C TYR A 839 -15.49 14.02 -2.36
N MET A 840 -14.65 15.04 -2.34
CA MET A 840 -13.33 15.06 -1.71
C MET A 840 -13.36 16.06 -0.56
N PRO A 841 -13.66 15.63 0.68
CA PRO A 841 -13.81 16.56 1.78
C PRO A 841 -12.53 17.36 2.02
N ASP A 842 -12.70 18.63 2.37
CA ASP A 842 -11.58 19.46 2.80
C ASP A 842 -10.93 18.78 4.00
N HIS A 843 -9.59 18.69 3.98
CA HIS A 843 -8.85 17.95 4.98
C HIS A 843 -9.26 18.39 6.39
N LEU A 844 -9.69 17.44 7.22
CA LEU A 844 -9.81 17.65 8.66
C LEU A 844 -8.41 17.99 9.18
N SER A 845 -8.17 19.28 9.39
CA SER A 845 -6.95 19.76 10.03
C SER A 845 -7.11 19.52 11.52
N PHE A 846 -6.33 18.58 12.07
CA PHE A 846 -6.19 18.55 13.52
C PHE A 846 -5.55 19.88 13.93
N PRO A 847 -6.16 20.64 14.86
CA PRO A 847 -5.53 21.83 15.38
C PRO A 847 -4.14 21.43 15.89
N ARG A 848 -3.10 22.15 15.45
CA ARG A 848 -1.78 22.06 16.08
C ARG A 848 -2.02 22.24 17.58
N GLY A 849 -1.77 21.19 18.36
CA GLY A 849 -1.78 21.31 19.82
C GLY A 849 -0.89 22.50 20.16
N ARG A 850 -1.48 23.60 20.62
CA ARG A 850 -0.73 24.66 21.26
C ARG A 850 -0.10 23.98 22.47
N ASN A 851 1.23 23.85 22.47
CA ASN A 851 1.96 23.54 23.69
C ASN A 851 1.52 24.57 24.72
N LYS A 852 0.70 24.14 25.67
CA LYS A 852 0.43 24.84 26.92
C LYS A 852 1.34 24.24 27.97
#